data_AF-A0A067Z4S7-F1
#
_entry.id   AF-A0A067Z4S7-F1
#
_cell.length_a   1.000
_cell.length_b   1.000
_cell.length_c   1.000
_cell.angle_alpha   90.00
_cell.angle_beta   90.00
_cell.angle_gamma   90.00
#
_symmetry.space_group_name_H-M   'P 1'
#
loop_
_entity.id
_entity.type
_entity.pdbx_description
1 polymer ?
#
loop_
_entity_poly.entity_id
_entity_poly.type
_entity_poly.pdbx_seq_one_letter_code
_entity_poly.pdbx_strand_id
1 'polypeptide(L)'
;MAVIYNTNYTHNPNSYLTLAVQRAAQTLFGKEQVVVADNMSLAGIAASGEHDVLICLDAQRINLPLIRRVRPAFKTMILWTFEDPFMRDFNVENAELFDYVFTNDPSCAEYYHGKGHYLPLAASPSIHERPVLPAAELEYDIFFAGTMWPNRVHTLRKVIAAFPDARLKLVCPTNEFLPPLPADLAALAIQRPISHEAFIDFANVSAVTLTMFRDYASHGDVSQATAPGPRFFELALAGAAQVVEAPESMSAEHFETVNGISLARDANQVVNAIARLLQQKGTRRNAALAAQKSVVSQHLYEHRLEKMRDITGADFGRRTQALAPLHRRRRLRVLMCTHSTIHEQAWGGVEVYQQGLCALLSRDVEYFYWLRRGGFCRLTTANGHELERFDVPEVGWQDAMCDSPEEMAFSSVISQYNIDLVHFQHLGHHALSLPIIAKANGAGVIFSAHDFWLVSARYNLLNHELRYVEDEVRSVLAADITLKASENVDHGGEQTRRAFVAKMLHSVDAILFGTVHSRNLTHEIYPVLDSKRSLVMGIPSPDNTVPVVMKPYEPLGDRPLGVAIVGNFLRTKGADTILNLIDIAHPDHFVFHIFGYVHPEYEAVLTSVPRPHVKIYGRYEMGDIDALKVADVALNLSIWPETYCISLSEAWQNGLIPIVTDVGALGDRVEDGVNGFKVPISRPSMVLERLELLRSSEPLRRQIMQNITPALWTHARDYADELLALYHDTAPRREMGVSELRLDAGQVHLLAHPTWRHQAPPRHIFDPPTARDLSVEMPVPVSDWFSVQGAECYIDDICHHVFAGVEEKPFQGAPEFHIRGWMILPGISSAGQMFTVLLGEDPDSAMIFLECQREIRADIAELFANAPRRSGFSGKVALRGKWCEGRFRIGLINVVNGQGAFQLTSMQIEVEGGQIRKIIRSAPSNDLILSDFRRVSHSDGLMRGVKLSGVGKHQMHPYTSGALDYSIDDFTGLVGDPPAELTPDGSLSVRGWMFFRNLSRAGQAYGGLVSESRDEIVFFALERVIRADVGTAHRDAPICAGFSGTFMPREGYARPLDGVYRFILVNVVGDVYGSRMTNIAVTFDNGAILSAEYVDLHTENVERGERLLAGKIVS
;
A
#
# COMPACT_ATOMS: atom_id res chain seq x y z
N MET A 1 -17.71 20.11 15.46
CA MET A 1 -16.36 19.54 15.64
C MET A 1 -15.95 18.92 14.34
N ALA A 2 -14.76 19.19 13.80
CA ALA A 2 -14.35 18.54 12.54
C ALA A 2 -13.75 17.16 12.82
N VAL A 3 -14.42 16.11 12.34
CA VAL A 3 -13.74 14.85 12.02
C VAL A 3 -13.06 15.07 10.67
N ILE A 4 -11.76 14.86 10.58
CA ILE A 4 -11.01 14.90 9.32
C ILE A 4 -10.75 13.46 8.90
N TYR A 5 -11.17 13.10 7.70
CA TYR A 5 -10.97 11.76 7.14
C TYR A 5 -10.30 11.88 5.77
N ASN A 6 -9.11 11.30 5.63
CA ASN A 6 -8.52 11.17 4.29
C ASN A 6 -9.14 9.97 3.60
N THR A 7 -9.88 10.23 2.51
CA THR A 7 -10.53 9.17 1.75
C THR A 7 -9.54 8.26 1.04
N ASN A 8 -8.30 8.70 0.81
CA ASN A 8 -7.23 7.86 0.26
C ASN A 8 -6.53 7.08 1.38
N TYR A 9 -7.18 6.01 1.83
CA TYR A 9 -6.77 5.16 2.96
C TYR A 9 -5.64 4.16 2.63
N THR A 10 -5.05 4.23 1.43
CA THR A 10 -3.94 3.35 1.01
C THR A 10 -2.60 4.10 1.08
N HIS A 11 -1.50 3.52 0.57
CA HIS A 11 -0.20 4.20 0.55
C HIS A 11 -0.27 5.53 -0.25
N ASN A 12 -0.45 6.64 0.46
CA ASN A 12 -0.63 7.98 -0.08
C ASN A 12 0.63 8.82 0.16
N PRO A 13 1.43 9.15 -0.89
CA PRO A 13 2.62 9.98 -0.74
C PRO A 13 2.29 11.41 -0.29
N ASN A 14 1.02 11.84 -0.44
CA ASN A 14 0.52 13.15 -0.03
C ASN A 14 -0.17 13.12 1.36
N SER A 15 0.03 12.07 2.16
CA SER A 15 -0.54 11.97 3.52
C SER A 15 -0.15 13.13 4.45
N TYR A 16 0.97 13.82 4.19
CA TYR A 16 1.37 15.03 4.91
C TYR A 16 0.36 16.19 4.75
N LEU A 17 -0.43 16.23 3.66
CA LEU A 17 -1.48 17.23 3.48
C LEU A 17 -2.58 17.06 4.54
N THR A 18 -2.91 15.82 4.92
CA THR A 18 -3.84 15.56 6.03
C THR A 18 -3.29 16.07 7.35
N LEU A 19 -2.00 15.87 7.59
CA LEU A 19 -1.32 16.40 8.78
C LEU A 19 -1.28 17.93 8.77
N ALA A 20 -1.07 18.56 7.61
CA ALA A 20 -1.11 20.01 7.44
C ALA A 20 -2.50 20.59 7.78
N VAL A 21 -3.56 19.99 7.24
CA VAL A 21 -4.95 20.37 7.51
C VAL A 21 -5.30 20.13 8.98
N GLN A 22 -4.88 19.00 9.56
CA GLN A 22 -5.08 18.70 10.98
C GLN A 22 -4.45 19.77 11.87
N ARG A 23 -3.17 20.11 11.64
CA ARG A 23 -2.47 21.11 12.46
C ARG A 23 -3.11 22.49 12.36
N ALA A 24 -3.49 22.91 11.15
CA ALA A 24 -4.23 24.16 10.95
C ALA A 24 -5.59 24.16 11.67
N ALA A 25 -6.32 23.06 11.60
CA ALA A 25 -7.58 22.89 12.32
C ALA A 25 -7.39 22.95 13.85
N GLN A 26 -6.32 22.33 14.37
CA GLN A 26 -5.99 22.37 15.80
C GLN A 26 -5.61 23.79 16.26
N THR A 27 -4.91 24.55 15.42
CA THR A 27 -4.60 25.97 15.69
C THR A 27 -5.85 26.83 15.74
N LEU A 28 -6.78 26.65 14.79
CA LEU A 28 -7.99 27.48 14.68
C LEU A 28 -9.10 27.10 15.66
N PHE A 29 -9.31 25.80 15.85
CA PHE A 29 -10.46 25.29 16.60
C PHE A 29 -10.07 24.74 17.98
N GLY A 30 -8.78 24.44 18.21
CA GLY A 30 -8.26 23.84 19.43
C GLY A 30 -8.03 22.33 19.31
N LYS A 31 -6.97 21.82 19.96
CA LYS A 31 -6.51 20.42 19.85
C LYS A 31 -7.59 19.38 20.21
N GLU A 32 -8.35 19.63 21.27
CA GLU A 32 -9.42 18.73 21.76
C GLU A 32 -10.69 18.75 20.88
N GLN A 33 -10.72 19.61 19.85
CA GLN A 33 -11.85 19.85 18.95
C GLN A 33 -11.62 19.27 17.54
N VAL A 34 -10.54 18.53 17.32
CA VAL A 34 -10.20 17.96 16.02
C VAL A 34 -9.73 16.53 16.19
N VAL A 35 -10.33 15.62 15.43
CA VAL A 35 -9.88 14.22 15.36
C VAL A 35 -9.62 13.86 13.90
N VAL A 36 -8.51 13.16 13.66
CA VAL A 36 -8.25 12.55 12.37
C VAL A 36 -8.72 11.10 12.44
N ALA A 37 -9.68 10.77 11.60
CA ALA A 37 -10.24 9.44 11.48
C ALA A 37 -9.62 8.70 10.30
N ASP A 38 -9.71 7.38 10.37
CA ASP A 38 -9.36 6.42 9.34
C ASP A 38 -10.50 5.41 9.16
N ASN A 39 -10.32 4.39 8.32
CA ASN A 39 -11.34 3.38 8.10
C ASN A 39 -11.68 2.56 9.36
N MET A 40 -10.74 2.45 10.31
CA MET A 40 -10.95 1.72 11.56
C MET A 40 -11.77 2.54 12.56
N SER A 41 -11.61 3.86 12.57
CA SER A 41 -12.12 4.75 13.62
C SER A 41 -13.33 5.60 13.20
N LEU A 42 -13.51 5.89 11.91
CA LEU A 42 -14.51 6.86 11.43
C LEU A 42 -15.94 6.52 11.88
N ALA A 43 -16.39 5.28 11.69
CA ALA A 43 -17.74 4.90 12.06
C ALA A 43 -17.95 4.83 13.58
N GLY A 44 -16.91 4.46 14.34
CA GLY A 44 -16.96 4.52 15.81
C GLY A 44 -17.09 5.96 16.33
N ILE A 45 -16.36 6.91 15.72
CA ILE A 45 -16.49 8.34 16.01
C ILE A 45 -17.88 8.84 15.63
N ALA A 46 -18.39 8.47 14.46
CA ALA A 46 -19.73 8.81 14.01
C ALA A 46 -20.81 8.30 15.00
N ALA A 47 -20.68 7.05 15.45
CA ALA A 47 -21.58 6.42 16.40
C ALA A 47 -21.58 7.10 17.79
N SER A 48 -20.45 7.69 18.22
CA SER A 48 -20.37 8.45 19.48
C SER A 48 -21.26 9.69 19.49
N GLY A 49 -21.49 10.29 18.31
CA GLY A 49 -22.28 11.50 18.13
C GLY A 49 -21.65 12.81 18.61
N GLU A 50 -20.41 12.77 19.12
CA GLU A 50 -19.69 13.92 19.68
C GLU A 50 -19.40 15.04 18.66
N HIS A 51 -19.55 14.72 17.36
CA HIS A 51 -19.18 15.57 16.23
C HIS A 51 -20.37 15.71 15.28
N ASP A 52 -20.60 16.93 14.79
CA ASP A 52 -21.64 17.21 13.79
C ASP A 52 -21.09 17.40 12.37
N VAL A 53 -19.76 17.52 12.20
CA VAL A 53 -19.11 17.81 10.91
C VAL A 53 -18.04 16.78 10.55
N LEU A 54 -18.07 16.31 9.30
CA LEU A 54 -17.04 15.46 8.71
C LEU A 54 -16.44 16.14 7.48
N ILE A 55 -15.12 16.32 7.47
CA ILE A 55 -14.34 16.79 6.31
C ILE A 55 -13.63 15.58 5.70
N CYS A 56 -14.04 15.20 4.50
CA CYS A 56 -13.40 14.18 3.68
C CYS A 56 -12.39 14.85 2.74
N LEU A 57 -11.11 14.46 2.82
CA LEU A 57 -10.02 15.01 2.01
C LEU A 57 -9.66 14.07 0.85
N ASP A 58 -8.98 14.62 -0.16
CA ASP A 58 -8.36 13.95 -1.33
C ASP A 58 -9.36 13.54 -2.43
N ALA A 59 -10.31 12.67 -2.10
CA ALA A 59 -11.33 12.09 -2.97
C ALA A 59 -10.84 11.02 -3.97
N GLN A 60 -9.55 10.69 -4.03
CA GLN A 60 -9.03 9.69 -4.99
C GLN A 60 -9.56 8.25 -4.80
N ARG A 61 -9.85 7.82 -3.57
CA ARG A 61 -10.20 6.41 -3.25
C ARG A 61 -11.30 6.31 -2.19
N ILE A 62 -12.42 6.97 -2.41
CA ILE A 62 -13.52 7.03 -1.44
C ILE A 62 -14.10 5.63 -1.16
N ASN A 63 -14.12 5.22 0.10
CA ASN A 63 -14.90 4.07 0.55
C ASN A 63 -16.39 4.47 0.63
N LEU A 64 -17.10 4.43 -0.49
CA LEU A 64 -18.49 4.87 -0.59
C LEU A 64 -19.45 4.13 0.37
N PRO A 65 -19.34 2.81 0.56
CA PRO A 65 -20.14 2.13 1.57
C PRO A 65 -19.92 2.70 2.98
N LEU A 66 -18.67 3.00 3.38
CA LEU A 66 -18.38 3.60 4.68
C LEU A 66 -18.98 5.00 4.80
N ILE A 67 -18.86 5.82 3.76
CA ILE A 67 -19.46 7.15 3.72
C ILE A 67 -20.99 7.07 3.85
N ARG A 68 -21.65 6.15 3.13
CA ARG A 68 -23.10 5.89 3.27
C ARG A 68 -23.47 5.43 4.68
N ARG A 69 -22.63 4.57 5.30
CA ARG A 69 -22.82 4.08 6.67
C ARG A 69 -22.79 5.22 7.70
N VAL A 70 -21.89 6.18 7.55
CA VAL A 70 -21.73 7.28 8.54
C VAL A 70 -22.54 8.53 8.24
N ARG A 71 -23.05 8.68 7.00
CA ARG A 71 -23.78 9.88 6.55
C ARG A 71 -24.89 10.36 7.50
N PRO A 72 -25.76 9.50 8.07
CA PRO A 72 -26.84 9.96 8.95
C PRO A 72 -26.35 10.49 10.31
N ALA A 73 -25.12 10.16 10.71
CA ALA A 73 -24.57 10.57 11.99
C ALA A 73 -24.03 12.02 11.98
N PHE A 74 -23.72 12.56 10.81
CA PHE A 74 -23.19 13.91 10.64
C PHE A 74 -24.24 14.88 10.12
N LYS A 75 -24.29 16.07 10.71
CA LYS A 75 -25.17 17.17 10.26
C LYS A 75 -24.63 17.80 8.97
N THR A 76 -23.30 17.89 8.82
CA THR A 76 -22.65 18.47 7.64
C THR A 76 -21.48 17.59 7.20
N MET A 77 -21.51 17.18 5.94
CA MET A 77 -20.43 16.44 5.28
C MET A 77 -19.83 17.26 4.16
N ILE A 78 -18.51 17.42 4.22
CA ILE A 78 -17.74 18.25 3.31
C ILE A 78 -16.76 17.34 2.56
N LEU A 79 -16.71 17.42 1.24
CA LEU A 79 -15.66 16.82 0.43
C LEU A 79 -14.67 17.91 -0.01
N TRP A 80 -13.37 17.70 0.13
CA TRP A 80 -12.33 18.57 -0.42
C TRP A 80 -11.42 17.76 -1.35
N THR A 81 -11.60 17.94 -2.67
CA THR A 81 -10.87 17.20 -3.70
C THR A 81 -9.48 17.79 -3.92
N PHE A 82 -8.47 16.92 -4.08
CA PHE A 82 -7.06 17.32 -4.22
C PHE A 82 -6.49 17.09 -5.63
N GLU A 83 -7.18 16.29 -6.45
CA GLU A 83 -6.74 15.91 -7.80
C GLU A 83 -7.76 16.28 -8.89
N ASP A 84 -8.68 17.22 -8.63
CA ASP A 84 -9.43 17.82 -9.73
C ASP A 84 -8.45 18.64 -10.60
N PRO A 85 -8.64 18.68 -11.94
CA PRO A 85 -9.74 18.10 -12.72
C PRO A 85 -9.55 16.63 -13.12
N PHE A 86 -8.43 16.00 -12.77
CA PHE A 86 -8.07 14.65 -13.22
C PHE A 86 -9.02 13.56 -12.69
N MET A 87 -9.61 13.78 -11.51
CA MET A 87 -10.60 12.89 -10.88
C MET A 87 -12.03 13.43 -10.95
N ARG A 88 -12.29 14.50 -11.73
CA ARG A 88 -13.57 15.23 -11.74
C ARG A 88 -14.77 14.30 -11.91
N ASP A 89 -14.77 13.46 -12.95
CA ASP A 89 -15.94 12.64 -13.29
C ASP A 89 -16.26 11.65 -12.13
N PHE A 90 -15.23 11.01 -11.58
CA PHE A 90 -15.36 10.17 -10.39
C PHE A 90 -15.87 10.96 -9.17
N ASN A 91 -15.36 12.17 -8.93
CA ASN A 91 -15.76 12.98 -7.79
C ASN A 91 -17.21 13.48 -7.92
N VAL A 92 -17.64 13.88 -9.12
CA VAL A 92 -19.00 14.35 -9.41
C VAL A 92 -20.01 13.23 -9.18
N GLU A 93 -19.72 12.01 -9.63
CA GLU A 93 -20.57 10.83 -9.38
C GLU A 93 -20.82 10.57 -7.88
N ASN A 94 -19.88 10.98 -7.03
CA ASN A 94 -19.90 10.73 -5.58
C ASN A 94 -20.33 11.94 -4.74
N ALA A 95 -20.49 13.11 -5.37
CA ALA A 95 -20.79 14.37 -4.69
C ALA A 95 -22.15 14.39 -3.98
N GLU A 96 -23.09 13.51 -4.35
CA GLU A 96 -24.42 13.43 -3.73
C GLU A 96 -24.40 13.04 -2.24
N LEU A 97 -23.35 12.36 -1.79
CA LEU A 97 -23.19 11.99 -0.38
C LEU A 97 -22.76 13.17 0.50
N PHE A 98 -22.39 14.30 -0.10
CA PHE A 98 -21.84 15.46 0.58
C PHE A 98 -22.78 16.67 0.47
N ASP A 99 -22.75 17.52 1.50
CA ASP A 99 -23.48 18.78 1.53
C ASP A 99 -22.72 19.88 0.79
N TYR A 100 -21.38 19.85 0.86
CA TYR A 100 -20.49 20.81 0.20
C TYR A 100 -19.31 20.08 -0.45
N VAL A 101 -18.91 20.56 -1.62
CA VAL A 101 -17.71 20.08 -2.32
C VAL A 101 -16.77 21.26 -2.56
N PHE A 102 -15.58 21.17 -2.01
CA PHE A 102 -14.48 22.09 -2.26
C PHE A 102 -13.55 21.46 -3.28
N THR A 103 -13.24 22.18 -4.35
CA THR A 103 -12.35 21.70 -5.39
C THR A 103 -11.07 22.52 -5.47
N ASN A 104 -9.94 21.85 -5.65
CA ASN A 104 -8.64 22.48 -5.87
C ASN A 104 -8.50 23.10 -7.27
N ASP A 105 -9.45 22.85 -8.18
CA ASP A 105 -9.45 23.38 -9.54
C ASP A 105 -10.73 24.18 -9.83
N PRO A 106 -10.63 25.46 -10.23
CA PRO A 106 -11.79 26.33 -10.36
C PRO A 106 -12.74 25.89 -11.48
N SER A 107 -12.22 25.27 -12.54
CA SER A 107 -13.03 24.77 -13.66
C SER A 107 -14.01 23.66 -13.23
N CYS A 108 -13.74 22.99 -12.11
CA CYS A 108 -14.56 21.90 -11.62
C CYS A 108 -15.73 22.34 -10.73
N ALA A 109 -15.73 23.57 -10.21
CA ALA A 109 -16.71 23.99 -9.21
C ALA A 109 -18.17 23.91 -9.72
N GLU A 110 -18.40 24.29 -10.98
CA GLU A 110 -19.75 24.28 -11.57
C GLU A 110 -20.29 22.86 -11.82
N TYR A 111 -19.42 21.86 -11.96
CA TYR A 111 -19.81 20.46 -12.18
C TYR A 111 -20.49 19.82 -10.95
N TYR A 112 -20.34 20.42 -9.77
CA TYR A 112 -20.97 19.94 -8.53
C TYR A 112 -22.35 20.58 -8.28
N HIS A 113 -23.03 21.07 -9.32
CA HIS A 113 -24.45 21.46 -9.33
C HIS A 113 -24.93 22.34 -8.16
N GLY A 114 -24.13 23.36 -7.81
CA GLY A 114 -24.45 24.32 -6.74
C GLY A 114 -23.89 23.97 -5.35
N LYS A 115 -23.31 22.78 -5.18
CA LYS A 115 -22.55 22.39 -3.97
C LYS A 115 -21.05 22.72 -4.06
N GLY A 116 -20.57 23.04 -5.27
CA GLY A 116 -19.16 23.20 -5.59
C GLY A 116 -18.61 24.58 -5.28
N HIS A 117 -17.45 24.62 -4.63
CA HIS A 117 -16.74 25.83 -4.27
C HIS A 117 -15.25 25.71 -4.59
N TYR A 118 -14.68 26.70 -5.29
CA TYR A 118 -13.24 26.74 -5.51
C TYR A 118 -12.48 27.07 -4.21
N LEU A 119 -11.60 26.14 -3.80
CA LEU A 119 -10.73 26.29 -2.65
C LEU A 119 -9.39 25.60 -2.93
N PRO A 120 -8.35 26.36 -3.33
CA PRO A 120 -7.05 25.79 -3.63
C PRO A 120 -6.41 25.21 -2.37
N LEU A 121 -5.50 24.27 -2.55
CA LEU A 121 -4.63 23.81 -1.48
C LEU A 121 -3.70 24.94 -0.99
N ALA A 122 -2.91 24.66 0.04
CA ALA A 122 -2.21 25.68 0.79
C ALA A 122 -0.90 25.16 1.38
N ALA A 123 -0.19 26.00 2.12
CA ALA A 123 1.01 25.63 2.85
C ALA A 123 0.76 25.54 4.36
N SER A 124 1.60 24.80 5.10
CA SER A 124 1.58 24.74 6.56
C SER A 124 2.89 25.31 7.12
N PRO A 125 2.84 26.28 8.06
CA PRO A 125 4.05 26.79 8.70
C PRO A 125 4.86 25.69 9.39
N SER A 126 4.17 24.79 10.09
CA SER A 126 4.77 23.69 10.87
C SER A 126 5.50 22.61 10.05
N ILE A 127 5.37 22.63 8.72
CA ILE A 127 5.99 21.64 7.81
C ILE A 127 6.92 22.36 6.83
N HIS A 128 6.44 23.45 6.21
CA HIS A 128 7.10 24.07 5.06
C HIS A 128 7.91 25.32 5.39
N GLU A 129 7.68 26.00 6.52
CA GLU A 129 8.35 27.26 6.80
C GLU A 129 9.84 27.08 7.04
N ARG A 130 10.64 27.87 6.31
CA ARG A 130 12.10 27.97 6.46
C ARG A 130 12.53 29.42 6.32
N PRO A 131 13.59 29.87 7.00
CA PRO A 131 14.12 31.21 6.77
C PRO A 131 14.64 31.35 5.33
N VAL A 132 14.48 32.54 4.73
CA VAL A 132 15.09 32.83 3.42
C VAL A 132 16.60 32.96 3.57
N LEU A 133 17.33 32.00 3.02
CA LEU A 133 18.79 31.94 3.12
C LEU A 133 19.50 32.99 2.27
N PRO A 134 20.65 33.54 2.73
CA PRO A 134 21.53 34.36 1.92
C PRO A 134 22.28 33.49 0.88
N ALA A 135 22.77 34.13 -0.19
CA ALA A 135 23.40 33.42 -1.30
C ALA A 135 24.66 32.59 -0.91
N ALA A 136 25.30 32.89 0.21
CA ALA A 136 26.48 32.17 0.70
C ALA A 136 26.14 30.80 1.33
N GLU A 137 24.88 30.58 1.72
CA GLU A 137 24.40 29.36 2.36
C GLU A 137 23.69 28.42 1.37
N LEU A 138 23.65 28.77 0.07
CA LEU A 138 23.00 27.97 -0.96
C LEU A 138 23.91 26.86 -1.48
N GLU A 139 23.43 25.63 -1.41
CA GLU A 139 24.15 24.42 -1.83
C GLU A 139 23.96 24.10 -3.33
N TYR A 140 22.79 24.45 -3.88
CA TYR A 140 22.44 24.17 -5.27
C TYR A 140 22.02 25.44 -6.00
N ASP A 141 22.24 25.46 -7.30
CA ASP A 141 21.85 26.58 -8.16
C ASP A 141 20.44 26.35 -8.71
N ILE A 142 20.09 25.11 -9.05
CA ILE A 142 18.77 24.74 -9.59
C ILE A 142 18.27 23.46 -8.92
N PHE A 143 17.04 23.52 -8.39
CA PHE A 143 16.33 22.38 -7.82
C PHE A 143 15.02 22.10 -8.56
N PHE A 144 14.76 20.80 -8.78
CA PHE A 144 13.45 20.32 -9.21
C PHE A 144 13.12 18.99 -8.56
N ALA A 145 11.87 18.83 -8.14
CA ALA A 145 11.35 17.56 -7.67
C ALA A 145 9.93 17.28 -8.17
N GLY A 146 9.75 16.13 -8.82
CA GLY A 146 8.44 15.70 -9.30
C GLY A 146 8.53 14.54 -10.30
N THR A 147 7.39 13.90 -10.55
CA THR A 147 7.29 12.86 -11.57
C THR A 147 7.58 13.43 -12.96
N MET A 148 8.34 12.71 -13.77
CA MET A 148 8.83 13.17 -15.08
C MET A 148 7.83 12.86 -16.20
N TRP A 149 6.83 13.73 -16.34
CA TRP A 149 5.97 13.74 -17.52
C TRP A 149 6.76 14.20 -18.76
N PRO A 150 6.39 13.79 -19.98
CA PRO A 150 7.16 14.09 -21.20
C PRO A 150 7.49 15.58 -21.39
N ASN A 151 6.54 16.47 -21.09
CA ASN A 151 6.74 17.92 -21.16
C ASN A 151 7.85 18.40 -20.20
N ARG A 152 7.91 17.86 -18.98
CA ARG A 152 8.93 18.19 -17.98
C ARG A 152 10.32 17.68 -18.37
N VAL A 153 10.40 16.53 -19.03
CA VAL A 153 11.68 15.98 -19.53
C VAL A 153 12.30 16.94 -20.55
N HIS A 154 11.49 17.43 -21.49
CA HIS A 154 11.94 18.40 -22.49
C HIS A 154 12.46 19.70 -21.87
N THR A 155 11.68 20.32 -20.99
CA THR A 155 12.06 21.56 -20.32
C THR A 155 13.32 21.36 -19.46
N LEU A 156 13.41 20.27 -18.71
CA LEU A 156 14.55 20.02 -17.84
C LEU A 156 15.84 19.72 -18.61
N ARG A 157 15.78 18.98 -19.73
CA ARG A 157 16.96 18.79 -20.60
C ARG A 157 17.44 20.13 -21.20
N LYS A 158 16.52 21.01 -21.59
CA LYS A 158 16.87 22.39 -22.01
C LYS A 158 17.52 23.20 -20.90
N VAL A 159 17.03 23.10 -19.66
CA VAL A 159 17.65 23.75 -18.49
C VAL A 159 19.05 23.21 -18.22
N ILE A 160 19.24 21.88 -18.24
CA ILE A 160 20.57 21.26 -18.04
C ILE A 160 21.55 21.70 -19.13
N ALA A 161 21.12 21.68 -20.39
CA ALA A 161 21.93 22.17 -21.51
C ALA A 161 22.26 23.67 -21.41
N ALA A 162 21.34 24.46 -20.84
CA ALA A 162 21.51 25.90 -20.65
C ALA A 162 22.32 26.29 -19.40
N PHE A 163 22.61 25.35 -18.49
CA PHE A 163 23.40 25.62 -17.28
C PHE A 163 24.33 24.44 -16.95
N PRO A 164 25.32 24.13 -17.81
CA PRO A 164 26.16 22.94 -17.66
C PRO A 164 27.02 22.95 -16.39
N ASP A 165 27.39 24.13 -15.89
CA ASP A 165 28.22 24.30 -14.68
C ASP A 165 27.39 24.49 -13.40
N ALA A 166 26.04 24.46 -13.49
CA ALA A 166 25.18 24.65 -12.33
C ALA A 166 25.21 23.41 -11.42
N ARG A 167 25.24 23.65 -10.10
CA ARG A 167 25.04 22.61 -9.09
C ARG A 167 23.56 22.22 -9.08
N LEU A 168 23.22 21.10 -9.69
CA LEU A 168 21.85 20.62 -9.82
C LEU A 168 21.45 19.70 -8.68
N LYS A 169 20.20 19.85 -8.21
CA LYS A 169 19.54 18.84 -7.38
C LYS A 169 18.22 18.42 -8.02
N LEU A 170 18.19 17.21 -8.58
CA LEU A 170 17.04 16.70 -9.31
C LEU A 170 16.48 15.46 -8.60
N VAL A 171 15.18 15.49 -8.28
CA VAL A 171 14.47 14.38 -7.65
C VAL A 171 13.30 13.97 -8.53
N CYS A 172 13.51 12.90 -9.29
CA CYS A 172 12.69 12.52 -10.42
C CYS A 172 12.12 11.13 -10.19
N PRO A 173 11.19 10.94 -9.22
CA PRO A 173 10.60 9.64 -8.96
C PRO A 173 9.95 9.09 -10.23
N THR A 174 10.16 7.81 -10.44
CA THR A 174 9.66 7.08 -11.59
C THR A 174 8.26 6.53 -11.31
N ASN A 175 7.49 6.30 -12.37
CA ASN A 175 6.19 5.64 -12.33
C ASN A 175 6.20 4.57 -13.42
N GLU A 176 5.61 3.41 -13.15
CA GLU A 176 5.49 2.30 -14.11
C GLU A 176 4.60 2.64 -15.31
N PHE A 177 3.65 3.56 -15.15
CA PHE A 177 2.78 4.05 -16.22
C PHE A 177 3.42 5.17 -17.05
N LEU A 178 4.70 5.47 -16.80
CA LEU A 178 5.45 6.49 -17.51
C LEU A 178 6.69 5.93 -18.20
N PRO A 179 7.12 6.58 -19.30
CA PRO A 179 8.37 6.27 -19.94
C PRO A 179 9.55 6.21 -18.95
N PRO A 180 10.50 5.29 -19.17
CA PRO A 180 11.85 5.39 -18.65
C PRO A 180 12.46 6.79 -18.79
N LEU A 181 13.25 7.22 -17.81
CA LEU A 181 13.97 8.49 -17.88
C LEU A 181 15.12 8.35 -18.87
N PRO A 182 15.36 9.35 -19.74
CA PRO A 182 16.57 9.38 -20.57
C PRO A 182 17.84 9.26 -19.72
N ALA A 183 18.87 8.59 -20.25
CA ALA A 183 20.05 8.17 -19.49
C ALA A 183 20.85 9.34 -18.91
N ASP A 184 20.94 10.45 -19.65
CA ASP A 184 21.58 11.69 -19.23
C ASP A 184 20.89 12.30 -18.00
N LEU A 185 19.55 12.35 -17.99
CA LEU A 185 18.78 12.84 -16.86
C LEU A 185 18.76 11.85 -15.69
N ALA A 186 18.67 10.56 -16.00
CA ALA A 186 18.70 9.48 -15.02
C ALA A 186 20.01 9.46 -14.21
N ALA A 187 21.14 9.80 -14.83
CA ALA A 187 22.45 9.91 -14.18
C ALA A 187 22.54 11.10 -13.20
N LEU A 188 21.76 12.15 -13.43
CA LEU A 188 21.77 13.38 -12.62
C LEU A 188 20.69 13.40 -11.53
N ALA A 189 19.69 12.52 -11.62
CA ALA A 189 18.50 12.58 -10.79
C ALA A 189 18.35 11.43 -9.79
N ILE A 190 17.82 11.73 -8.61
CA ILE A 190 17.35 10.74 -7.64
C ILE A 190 16.02 10.18 -8.17
N GLN A 191 16.02 8.93 -8.63
CA GLN A 191 14.86 8.29 -9.28
C GLN A 191 13.84 7.66 -8.31
N ARG A 192 13.81 8.13 -7.07
CA ARG A 192 12.92 7.62 -6.02
C ARG A 192 12.26 8.78 -5.27
N PRO A 193 11.08 8.57 -4.66
CA PRO A 193 10.50 9.54 -3.76
C PRO A 193 11.45 9.85 -2.61
N ILE A 194 11.38 11.08 -2.10
CA ILE A 194 12.06 11.51 -0.88
C ILE A 194 11.00 11.91 0.16
N SER A 195 11.41 12.02 1.42
CA SER A 195 10.52 12.58 2.44
C SER A 195 10.14 14.02 2.06
N HIS A 196 8.93 14.42 2.44
CA HIS A 196 8.46 15.78 2.17
C HIS A 196 9.34 16.84 2.85
N GLU A 197 9.90 16.55 4.02
CA GLU A 197 10.87 17.40 4.70
C GLU A 197 12.13 17.63 3.86
N ALA A 198 12.71 16.56 3.29
CA ALA A 198 13.86 16.68 2.41
C ALA A 198 13.53 17.48 1.13
N PHE A 199 12.30 17.36 0.61
CA PHE A 199 11.84 18.17 -0.52
C PHE A 199 11.86 19.68 -0.19
N ILE A 200 11.35 20.06 0.98
CA ILE A 200 11.34 21.45 1.47
C ILE A 200 12.77 21.95 1.72
N ASP A 201 13.63 21.14 2.34
CA ASP A 201 15.00 21.54 2.65
C ASP A 201 15.83 21.72 1.38
N PHE A 202 15.72 20.81 0.39
CA PHE A 202 16.39 20.97 -0.90
C PHE A 202 15.92 22.22 -1.65
N ALA A 203 14.63 22.56 -1.57
CA ALA A 203 14.14 23.81 -2.15
C ALA A 203 14.75 25.05 -1.46
N ASN A 204 14.83 25.06 -0.13
CA ASN A 204 15.31 26.19 0.65
C ASN A 204 16.80 26.49 0.39
N VAL A 205 17.64 25.46 0.29
CA VAL A 205 19.08 25.59 0.03
C VAL A 205 19.42 25.81 -1.46
N SER A 206 18.41 25.99 -2.32
CA SER A 206 18.58 26.19 -3.76
C SER A 206 18.39 27.65 -4.19
N ALA A 207 19.22 28.12 -5.12
CA ALA A 207 19.10 29.47 -5.65
C ALA A 207 17.79 29.67 -6.40
N VAL A 208 17.43 28.71 -7.26
CA VAL A 208 16.16 28.67 -8.00
C VAL A 208 15.50 27.30 -7.83
N THR A 209 14.20 27.28 -7.55
CA THR A 209 13.39 26.06 -7.60
C THR A 209 12.40 26.13 -8.77
N LEU A 210 12.30 25.05 -9.54
CA LEU A 210 11.37 24.94 -10.65
C LEU A 210 10.03 24.36 -10.19
N THR A 211 8.94 25.01 -10.58
CA THR A 211 7.57 24.52 -10.42
C THR A 211 6.98 24.30 -11.81
N MET A 212 7.00 23.05 -12.28
CA MET A 212 6.46 22.68 -13.59
C MET A 212 5.16 21.92 -13.43
N PHE A 213 4.12 22.27 -14.17
CA PHE A 213 2.85 21.53 -14.14
C PHE A 213 2.85 20.35 -15.12
N ARG A 214 1.96 19.41 -14.86
CA ARG A 214 1.79 18.21 -15.69
C ARG A 214 1.00 18.58 -16.94
N ASP A 215 1.43 18.04 -18.08
CA ASP A 215 0.64 17.97 -19.30
C ASP A 215 0.69 16.56 -19.87
N TYR A 216 -0.17 15.70 -19.35
CA TYR A 216 -0.27 14.31 -19.79
C TYR A 216 -1.54 13.66 -19.24
N ALA A 217 -2.39 13.07 -20.07
CA ALA A 217 -3.54 12.30 -19.59
C ALA A 217 -3.09 10.86 -19.23
N SER A 218 -3.02 10.52 -17.95
CA SER A 218 -2.69 9.15 -17.52
C SER A 218 -3.91 8.24 -17.64
N HIS A 219 -5.11 8.83 -17.48
CA HIS A 219 -6.43 8.22 -17.66
C HIS A 219 -7.39 9.33 -18.16
N GLY A 220 -8.35 8.99 -19.03
CA GLY A 220 -9.30 9.96 -19.61
C GLY A 220 -8.68 10.92 -20.64
N ASP A 221 -9.37 12.04 -20.86
CA ASP A 221 -9.06 13.06 -21.89
C ASP A 221 -8.47 14.37 -21.31
N VAL A 222 -8.50 14.54 -19.98
CA VAL A 222 -7.98 15.75 -19.32
C VAL A 222 -6.49 15.61 -19.01
N SER A 223 -5.64 16.38 -19.70
CA SER A 223 -4.18 16.34 -19.52
C SER A 223 -3.62 17.42 -18.60
N GLN A 224 -4.37 18.49 -18.33
CA GLN A 224 -3.91 19.69 -17.62
C GLN A 224 -4.91 20.17 -16.54
N ALA A 225 -4.36 20.79 -15.48
CA ALA A 225 -5.13 21.57 -14.50
C ALA A 225 -5.23 23.05 -14.94
N THR A 226 -6.17 23.80 -14.35
CA THR A 226 -6.39 25.24 -14.64
C THR A 226 -5.86 26.17 -13.54
N ALA A 227 -5.46 25.62 -12.39
CA ALA A 227 -4.90 26.35 -11.25
C ALA A 227 -3.67 25.64 -10.62
N PRO A 228 -2.82 26.36 -9.87
CA PRO A 228 -1.64 25.78 -9.23
C PRO A 228 -1.99 24.82 -8.08
N GLY A 229 -1.30 23.69 -8.04
CA GLY A 229 -1.32 22.73 -6.92
C GLY A 229 -0.55 23.21 -5.67
N PRO A 230 -0.51 22.40 -4.60
CA PRO A 230 -0.02 22.82 -3.28
C PRO A 230 1.45 23.26 -3.31
N ARG A 231 2.30 22.54 -4.05
CA ARG A 231 3.75 22.79 -4.16
C ARG A 231 4.12 24.24 -4.46
N PHE A 232 3.29 24.95 -5.23
CA PHE A 232 3.48 26.37 -5.52
C PHE A 232 3.51 27.23 -4.23
N PHE A 233 2.59 26.97 -3.30
CA PHE A 233 2.53 27.66 -2.02
C PHE A 233 3.57 27.14 -1.03
N GLU A 234 3.82 25.82 -1.03
CA GLU A 234 4.79 25.17 -0.13
C GLU A 234 6.21 25.68 -0.35
N LEU A 235 6.63 25.78 -1.61
CA LEU A 235 7.95 26.26 -2.01
C LEU A 235 8.14 27.75 -1.68
N ALA A 236 7.08 28.56 -1.79
CA ALA A 236 7.11 29.94 -1.37
C ALA A 236 7.30 30.06 0.14
N LEU A 237 6.61 29.21 0.93
CA LEU A 237 6.78 29.18 2.38
C LEU A 237 8.15 28.62 2.81
N ALA A 238 8.74 27.73 2.01
CA ALA A 238 10.10 27.22 2.15
C ALA A 238 11.18 28.28 1.86
N GLY A 239 10.82 29.53 1.54
CA GLY A 239 11.78 30.58 1.26
C GLY A 239 12.57 30.37 -0.04
N ALA A 240 12.01 29.62 -0.99
CA ALA A 240 12.61 29.37 -2.30
C ALA A 240 12.21 30.48 -3.30
N ALA A 241 13.15 30.88 -4.16
CA ALA A 241 12.83 31.69 -5.34
C ALA A 241 12.35 30.76 -6.46
N GLN A 242 11.14 31.00 -6.97
CA GLN A 242 10.47 30.07 -7.89
C GLN A 242 10.43 30.58 -9.33
N VAL A 243 10.76 29.68 -10.25
CA VAL A 243 10.40 29.82 -11.68
C VAL A 243 9.29 28.81 -11.96
N VAL A 244 8.15 29.31 -12.43
CA VAL A 244 6.92 28.54 -12.59
C VAL A 244 6.64 28.38 -14.08
N GLU A 245 6.69 27.16 -14.58
CA GLU A 245 6.29 26.84 -15.96
C GLU A 245 4.83 26.41 -15.97
N ALA A 246 3.96 27.23 -16.57
CA ALA A 246 2.53 26.96 -16.66
C ALA A 246 1.98 27.23 -18.07
N PRO A 247 1.15 26.32 -18.63
CA PRO A 247 0.51 26.51 -19.93
C PRO A 247 -0.48 27.68 -19.92
N GLU A 248 -0.83 28.20 -21.10
CA GLU A 248 -1.79 29.32 -21.23
C GLU A 248 -3.19 29.00 -20.69
N SER A 249 -3.56 27.72 -20.65
CA SER A 249 -4.80 27.23 -20.03
C SER A 249 -4.91 27.53 -18.53
N MET A 250 -3.78 27.77 -17.83
CA MET A 250 -3.77 28.24 -16.45
C MET A 250 -3.71 29.76 -16.41
N SER A 251 -4.83 30.35 -15.99
CA SER A 251 -5.00 31.81 -15.85
C SER A 251 -3.93 32.40 -14.95
N ALA A 252 -3.36 33.54 -15.37
CA ALA A 252 -2.33 34.25 -14.63
C ALA A 252 -2.82 34.72 -13.25
N GLU A 253 -4.13 35.00 -13.11
CA GLU A 253 -4.74 35.52 -11.89
C GLU A 253 -4.51 34.61 -10.68
N HIS A 254 -4.42 33.29 -10.88
CA HIS A 254 -4.18 32.33 -9.80
C HIS A 254 -2.73 32.38 -9.29
N PHE A 255 -1.79 32.79 -10.13
CA PHE A 255 -0.38 32.95 -9.77
C PHE A 255 -0.08 34.35 -9.19
N GLU A 256 -0.81 35.38 -9.63
CA GLU A 256 -0.66 36.76 -9.17
C GLU A 256 -0.98 36.95 -7.67
N THR A 257 -1.64 35.96 -7.06
CA THR A 257 -1.86 35.89 -5.60
C THR A 257 -0.56 35.75 -4.79
N VAL A 258 0.54 35.30 -5.42
CA VAL A 258 1.85 35.16 -4.79
C VAL A 258 2.87 36.07 -5.48
N ASN A 259 3.28 37.14 -4.79
CA ASN A 259 4.27 38.07 -5.32
C ASN A 259 5.66 37.42 -5.43
N GLY A 260 6.50 37.92 -6.35
CA GLY A 260 7.91 37.52 -6.44
C GLY A 260 8.19 36.22 -7.19
N ILE A 261 7.17 35.60 -7.80
CA ILE A 261 7.34 34.42 -8.66
C ILE A 261 7.69 34.84 -10.10
N SER A 262 8.44 33.99 -10.82
CA SER A 262 8.74 34.19 -12.25
C SER A 262 7.93 33.21 -13.09
N LEU A 263 6.80 33.66 -13.63
CA LEU A 263 5.94 32.85 -14.50
C LEU A 263 6.54 32.77 -15.92
N ALA A 264 6.61 31.56 -16.47
CA ALA A 264 7.09 31.26 -17.81
C ALA A 264 6.07 30.39 -18.55
N ARG A 265 5.88 30.66 -19.85
CA ARG A 265 4.94 29.91 -20.71
C ARG A 265 5.60 28.86 -21.60
N ASP A 266 6.93 28.90 -21.69
CA ASP A 266 7.73 27.95 -22.48
C ASP A 266 9.12 27.75 -21.85
N ALA A 267 9.82 26.71 -22.31
CA ALA A 267 11.14 26.35 -21.81
C ALA A 267 12.21 27.46 -22.01
N ASN A 268 12.10 28.30 -23.04
CA ASN A 268 13.05 29.39 -23.26
C ASN A 268 12.85 30.51 -22.23
N GLN A 269 11.60 30.83 -21.91
CA GLN A 269 11.26 31.76 -20.82
C GLN A 269 11.71 31.22 -19.46
N VAL A 270 11.58 29.90 -19.23
CA VAL A 270 12.12 29.24 -18.02
C VAL A 270 13.63 29.48 -17.91
N VAL A 271 14.39 29.21 -18.97
CA VAL A 271 15.85 29.44 -18.99
C VAL A 271 16.19 30.92 -18.73
N ASN A 272 15.49 31.85 -19.38
CA ASN A 272 15.71 33.29 -19.19
C ASN A 272 15.42 33.75 -17.74
N ALA A 273 14.37 33.21 -17.12
CA ALA A 273 14.02 33.53 -15.74
C ALA A 273 15.06 32.97 -14.75
N ILE A 274 15.53 31.74 -14.94
CA ILE A 274 16.61 31.14 -14.15
C ILE A 274 17.87 32.00 -14.26
N ALA A 275 18.29 32.36 -15.48
CA ALA A 275 19.49 33.17 -15.72
C ALA A 275 19.43 34.51 -14.97
N ARG A 276 18.28 35.19 -14.98
CA ARG A 276 18.08 36.46 -14.26
C ARG A 276 18.26 36.30 -12.74
N LEU A 277 17.69 35.24 -12.17
CA LEU A 277 17.78 34.97 -10.72
C LEU A 277 19.20 34.57 -10.29
N LEU A 278 19.93 33.81 -11.11
CA LEU A 278 21.31 33.41 -10.84
C LEU A 278 22.30 34.58 -10.95
N GLN A 279 22.10 35.51 -11.90
CA GLN A 279 22.99 36.66 -12.09
C GLN A 279 22.87 37.73 -11.00
N GLN A 280 21.67 37.94 -10.44
CA GLN A 280 21.39 39.05 -9.53
C GLN A 280 20.96 38.55 -8.13
N LYS A 281 21.94 38.39 -7.22
CA LYS A 281 21.72 37.88 -5.85
C LYS A 281 20.64 38.63 -5.06
N GLY A 282 20.56 39.95 -5.22
CA GLY A 282 19.52 40.77 -4.57
C GLY A 282 18.10 40.46 -5.08
N THR A 283 17.97 40.25 -6.39
CA THR A 283 16.70 39.92 -7.06
C THR A 283 16.15 38.58 -6.56
N ARG A 284 17.00 37.54 -6.43
CA ARG A 284 16.61 36.23 -5.87
C ARG A 284 16.04 36.36 -4.46
N ARG A 285 16.76 37.04 -3.56
CA ARG A 285 16.36 37.16 -2.15
C ARG A 285 15.04 37.93 -2.01
N ASN A 286 14.88 39.01 -2.76
CA ASN A 286 13.64 39.80 -2.74
C ASN A 286 12.44 39.00 -3.27
N ALA A 287 12.65 38.22 -4.33
CA ALA A 287 11.64 37.31 -4.88
C ALA A 287 11.16 36.28 -3.83
N ALA A 288 12.09 35.58 -3.17
CA ALA A 288 11.77 34.60 -2.13
C ALA A 288 11.03 35.22 -0.93
N LEU A 289 11.48 36.39 -0.44
CA LEU A 289 10.83 37.09 0.67
C LEU A 289 9.41 37.56 0.31
N ALA A 290 9.21 38.08 -0.90
CA ALA A 290 7.90 38.52 -1.36
C ALA A 290 6.92 37.34 -1.49
N ALA A 291 7.39 36.19 -2.00
CA ALA A 291 6.59 34.98 -2.14
C ALA A 291 6.20 34.41 -0.78
N GLN A 292 7.16 34.27 0.12
CA GLN A 292 6.92 33.79 1.49
C GLN A 292 5.91 34.68 2.23
N LYS A 293 6.07 36.01 2.16
CA LYS A 293 5.15 36.97 2.78
C LYS A 293 3.73 36.87 2.22
N SER A 294 3.59 36.65 0.91
CA SER A 294 2.27 36.49 0.28
C SER A 294 1.59 35.21 0.78
N VAL A 295 2.33 34.09 0.86
CA VAL A 295 1.78 32.81 1.36
C VAL A 295 1.41 32.87 2.82
N VAL A 296 2.25 33.44 3.69
CA VAL A 296 1.94 33.61 5.12
C VAL A 296 0.67 34.43 5.33
N SER A 297 0.41 35.43 4.49
CA SER A 297 -0.76 36.30 4.67
C SER A 297 -2.06 35.76 4.06
N GLN A 298 -2.00 34.86 3.07
CA GLN A 298 -3.21 34.47 2.30
C GLN A 298 -3.32 32.99 1.91
N HIS A 299 -2.24 32.21 1.97
CA HIS A 299 -2.20 30.83 1.44
C HIS A 299 -1.76 29.76 2.45
N LEU A 300 -2.11 29.96 3.72
CA LEU A 300 -2.04 28.94 4.76
C LEU A 300 -3.32 28.10 4.81
N TYR A 301 -3.20 26.86 5.31
CA TYR A 301 -4.35 25.96 5.50
C TYR A 301 -5.38 26.54 6.49
N GLU A 302 -4.93 27.37 7.43
CA GLU A 302 -5.76 28.12 8.36
C GLU A 302 -6.77 28.98 7.57
N HIS A 303 -6.31 29.78 6.60
CA HIS A 303 -7.21 30.59 5.77
C HIS A 303 -8.20 29.74 4.96
N ARG A 304 -7.82 28.52 4.57
CA ARG A 304 -8.72 27.60 3.84
C ARG A 304 -9.83 27.08 4.73
N LEU A 305 -9.50 26.71 5.96
CA LEU A 305 -10.47 26.23 6.95
C LEU A 305 -11.39 27.34 7.44
N GLU A 306 -10.90 28.57 7.58
CA GLU A 306 -11.74 29.75 7.86
C GLU A 306 -12.73 30.00 6.72
N LYS A 307 -12.26 30.04 5.48
CA LYS A 307 -13.13 30.19 4.30
C LYS A 307 -14.15 29.06 4.19
N MET A 308 -13.74 27.82 4.48
CA MET A 308 -14.64 26.66 4.53
C MET A 308 -15.71 26.83 5.61
N ARG A 309 -15.34 27.31 6.80
CA ARG A 309 -16.29 27.63 7.88
C ARG A 309 -17.27 28.72 7.49
N ASP A 310 -16.79 29.78 6.86
CA ASP A 310 -17.64 30.91 6.46
C ASP A 310 -18.64 30.52 5.37
N ILE A 311 -18.22 29.69 4.41
CA ILE A 311 -19.09 29.18 3.33
C ILE A 311 -20.14 28.20 3.86
N THR A 312 -19.74 27.28 4.75
CA THR A 312 -20.61 26.19 5.20
C THR A 312 -21.53 26.61 6.36
N GLY A 313 -21.14 27.62 7.12
CA GLY A 313 -21.79 27.99 8.39
C GLY A 313 -21.75 26.89 9.45
N ALA A 314 -20.90 25.88 9.27
CA ALA A 314 -20.87 24.69 10.12
C ALA A 314 -20.13 24.94 11.45
N ASP A 315 -20.58 24.26 12.50
CA ASP A 315 -19.93 24.31 13.81
C ASP A 315 -18.82 23.26 13.93
N PHE A 316 -17.57 23.72 13.92
CA PHE A 316 -16.38 22.90 14.06
C PHE A 316 -15.95 22.64 15.52
N GLY A 317 -16.81 22.85 16.54
CA GLY A 317 -16.57 22.51 17.96
C GLY A 317 -17.22 21.21 18.50
N ARG A 318 -16.57 20.54 19.47
CA ARG A 318 -16.96 19.32 20.20
C ARG A 318 -18.16 19.55 21.08
N ARG A 319 -19.09 18.60 21.09
CA ARG A 319 -20.10 18.54 22.14
C ARG A 319 -19.47 18.06 23.44
N THR A 320 -19.45 18.92 24.45
CA THR A 320 -18.90 18.61 25.78
C THR A 320 -19.91 17.94 26.71
N GLN A 321 -21.20 17.94 26.36
CA GLN A 321 -22.26 17.31 27.14
C GLN A 321 -22.52 15.88 26.65
N ALA A 322 -22.70 14.95 27.58
CA ALA A 322 -23.05 13.56 27.28
C ALA A 322 -24.38 13.50 26.51
N LEU A 323 -24.39 12.78 25.39
CA LEU A 323 -25.58 12.60 24.58
C LEU A 323 -26.52 11.58 25.20
N ALA A 324 -27.80 11.94 25.30
CA ALA A 324 -28.85 11.01 25.68
C ALA A 324 -28.88 9.80 24.73
N PRO A 325 -29.29 8.61 25.20
CA PRO A 325 -29.48 7.45 24.34
C PRO A 325 -30.41 7.77 23.17
N LEU A 326 -30.07 7.28 21.97
CA LEU A 326 -30.89 7.48 20.78
C LEU A 326 -32.26 6.79 20.95
N HIS A 327 -33.34 7.55 20.83
CA HIS A 327 -34.70 7.00 20.80
C HIS A 327 -34.93 6.28 19.46
N ARG A 328 -35.10 4.96 19.50
CA ARG A 328 -35.28 4.10 18.32
C ARG A 328 -36.75 3.74 18.14
N ARG A 329 -37.24 3.78 16.89
CA ARG A 329 -38.59 3.31 16.52
C ARG A 329 -38.69 1.78 16.45
N ARG A 330 -37.55 1.09 16.39
CA ARG A 330 -37.42 -0.37 16.35
C ARG A 330 -36.72 -0.89 17.60
N ARG A 331 -36.87 -2.19 17.87
CA ARG A 331 -36.05 -2.92 18.86
C ARG A 331 -34.56 -2.77 18.56
N LEU A 332 -33.74 -2.85 19.60
CA LEU A 332 -32.28 -2.92 19.45
C LEU A 332 -31.92 -4.17 18.66
N ARG A 333 -31.02 -4.06 17.68
CA ARG A 333 -30.52 -5.22 16.93
C ARG A 333 -29.17 -5.64 17.45
N VAL A 334 -29.09 -6.86 17.97
CA VAL A 334 -27.87 -7.42 18.54
C VAL A 334 -27.46 -8.64 17.73
N LEU A 335 -26.22 -8.63 17.22
CA LEU A 335 -25.60 -9.77 16.54
C LEU A 335 -24.73 -10.53 17.55
N MET A 336 -25.13 -11.75 17.90
CA MET A 336 -24.34 -12.66 18.72
C MET A 336 -23.33 -13.40 17.83
N CYS A 337 -22.04 -13.16 18.05
CA CYS A 337 -20.97 -13.90 17.36
C CYS A 337 -20.58 -15.11 18.21
N THR A 338 -20.81 -16.32 17.68
CA THR A 338 -20.64 -17.59 18.39
C THR A 338 -20.37 -18.74 17.42
N HIS A 339 -19.70 -19.79 17.89
CA HIS A 339 -19.38 -20.96 17.07
C HIS A 339 -20.54 -21.96 16.95
N SER A 340 -21.54 -21.90 17.84
CA SER A 340 -22.69 -22.83 17.87
C SER A 340 -23.94 -22.21 18.51
N THR A 341 -25.08 -22.89 18.34
CA THR A 341 -26.38 -22.60 18.97
C THR A 341 -27.08 -23.90 19.37
N ILE A 342 -28.17 -23.82 20.13
CA ILE A 342 -29.01 -24.98 20.49
C ILE A 342 -29.67 -25.67 19.28
N HIS A 343 -29.66 -25.03 18.11
CA HIS A 343 -30.15 -25.59 16.85
C HIS A 343 -29.08 -26.40 16.09
N GLU A 344 -27.83 -26.41 16.57
CA GLU A 344 -26.72 -27.16 15.98
C GLU A 344 -26.56 -28.55 16.62
N GLN A 345 -25.84 -29.45 15.95
CA GLN A 345 -25.65 -30.83 16.43
C GLN A 345 -24.74 -30.96 17.66
N ALA A 346 -23.93 -29.94 17.96
CA ALA A 346 -22.98 -29.95 19.07
C ALA A 346 -23.04 -28.59 19.78
N TRP A 347 -23.52 -28.57 21.02
CA TRP A 347 -23.69 -27.37 21.85
C TRP A 347 -23.35 -27.68 23.31
N GLY A 348 -23.10 -26.62 24.08
CA GLY A 348 -22.79 -26.66 25.51
C GLY A 348 -23.60 -25.64 26.33
N GLY A 349 -23.09 -25.29 27.51
CA GLY A 349 -23.81 -24.42 28.45
C GLY A 349 -23.99 -22.97 27.96
N VAL A 350 -23.07 -22.48 27.13
CA VAL A 350 -23.09 -21.10 26.61
C VAL A 350 -24.23 -20.91 25.59
N GLU A 351 -24.52 -21.92 24.77
CA GLU A 351 -25.62 -21.87 23.80
C GLU A 351 -27.00 -21.82 24.48
N VAL A 352 -27.17 -22.56 25.59
CA VAL A 352 -28.43 -22.56 26.32
C VAL A 352 -28.65 -21.25 27.07
N TYR A 353 -27.57 -20.71 27.66
CA TYR A 353 -27.56 -19.36 28.22
C TYR A 353 -28.00 -18.31 27.17
N GLN A 354 -27.44 -18.35 25.96
CA GLN A 354 -27.81 -17.43 24.88
C GLN A 354 -29.29 -17.53 24.53
N GLN A 355 -29.84 -18.76 24.42
CA GLN A 355 -31.27 -18.95 24.13
C GLN A 355 -32.16 -18.38 25.23
N GLY A 356 -31.79 -18.60 26.50
CA GLY A 356 -32.48 -18.03 27.65
C GLY A 356 -32.55 -16.51 27.52
N LEU A 357 -31.42 -15.84 27.30
CA LEU A 357 -31.39 -14.38 27.10
C LEU A 357 -32.27 -13.90 25.95
N CYS A 358 -32.20 -14.59 24.80
CA CYS A 358 -33.02 -14.24 23.64
C CYS A 358 -34.51 -14.28 23.95
N ALA A 359 -34.97 -15.28 24.70
CA ALA A 359 -36.36 -15.37 25.13
C ALA A 359 -36.73 -14.25 26.10
N LEU A 360 -35.88 -14.03 27.10
CA LEU A 360 -36.11 -13.07 28.18
C LEU A 360 -36.14 -11.60 27.72
N LEU A 361 -35.38 -11.25 26.69
CA LEU A 361 -35.24 -9.88 26.17
C LEU A 361 -35.93 -9.69 24.80
N SER A 362 -36.73 -10.65 24.33
CA SER A 362 -37.37 -10.65 23.00
C SER A 362 -38.27 -9.44 22.70
N ARG A 363 -38.77 -8.76 23.75
CA ARG A 363 -39.61 -7.56 23.61
C ARG A 363 -38.79 -6.31 23.28
N ASP A 364 -37.58 -6.21 23.80
CA ASP A 364 -36.73 -5.02 23.72
C ASP A 364 -35.62 -5.17 22.66
N VAL A 365 -35.20 -6.42 22.42
CA VAL A 365 -34.06 -6.77 21.56
C VAL A 365 -34.48 -7.77 20.47
N GLU A 366 -33.98 -7.53 19.27
CA GLU A 366 -34.02 -8.42 18.13
C GLU A 366 -32.63 -9.03 17.94
N TYR A 367 -32.52 -10.35 18.14
CA TYR A 367 -31.25 -11.07 18.07
C TYR A 367 -31.04 -11.76 16.73
N PHE A 368 -29.78 -11.69 16.29
CA PHE A 368 -29.23 -12.45 15.17
C PHE A 368 -28.01 -13.23 15.64
N TYR A 369 -27.67 -14.32 14.96
CA TYR A 369 -26.45 -15.07 15.19
C TYR A 369 -25.53 -15.02 13.97
N TRP A 370 -24.24 -14.76 14.22
CA TRP A 370 -23.16 -14.98 13.26
C TRP A 370 -22.43 -16.27 13.63
N LEU A 371 -22.52 -17.27 12.75
CA LEU A 371 -21.99 -18.61 12.98
C LEU A 371 -20.93 -18.96 11.93
N ARG A 372 -19.83 -19.58 12.35
CA ARG A 372 -18.82 -20.13 11.44
C ARG A 372 -18.56 -21.60 11.74
N ARG A 373 -18.69 -22.46 10.72
CA ARG A 373 -18.39 -23.89 10.82
C ARG A 373 -18.02 -24.47 9.45
N GLY A 374 -16.89 -25.17 9.38
CA GLY A 374 -16.36 -25.68 8.12
C GLY A 374 -16.01 -24.54 7.16
N GLY A 375 -16.32 -24.71 5.87
CA GLY A 375 -16.03 -23.73 4.82
C GLY A 375 -17.11 -22.67 4.58
N PHE A 376 -17.90 -22.29 5.59
CA PHE A 376 -18.92 -21.24 5.42
C PHE A 376 -19.28 -20.53 6.75
N CYS A 377 -19.74 -19.30 6.60
CA CYS A 377 -20.38 -18.50 7.65
C CYS A 377 -21.89 -18.37 7.38
N ARG A 378 -22.69 -18.25 8.43
CA ARG A 378 -24.16 -18.10 8.35
C ARG A 378 -24.64 -16.96 9.23
N LEU A 379 -25.60 -16.21 8.72
CA LEU A 379 -26.43 -15.31 9.49
C LEU A 379 -27.78 -16.00 9.75
N THR A 380 -28.16 -16.12 11.02
CA THR A 380 -29.45 -16.71 11.39
C THR A 380 -30.25 -15.83 12.34
N THR A 381 -31.57 -16.03 12.38
CA THR A 381 -32.44 -15.44 13.40
C THR A 381 -32.30 -16.17 14.74
N ALA A 382 -32.81 -15.56 15.81
CA ALA A 382 -32.86 -16.17 17.14
C ALA A 382 -33.54 -17.57 17.20
N ASN A 383 -34.43 -17.87 16.25
CA ASN A 383 -35.15 -19.14 16.16
C ASN A 383 -34.45 -20.18 15.25
N GLY A 384 -33.22 -19.91 14.81
CA GLY A 384 -32.43 -20.81 13.97
C GLY A 384 -32.72 -20.75 12.48
N HIS A 385 -33.60 -19.86 11.99
CA HIS A 385 -33.83 -19.68 10.57
C HIS A 385 -32.64 -18.96 9.90
N GLU A 386 -32.02 -19.61 8.92
CA GLU A 386 -30.92 -19.06 8.11
C GLU A 386 -31.44 -17.95 7.19
N LEU A 387 -30.84 -16.77 7.30
CA LEU A 387 -31.13 -15.61 6.46
C LEU A 387 -30.17 -15.53 5.28
N GLU A 388 -28.87 -15.73 5.57
CA GLU A 388 -27.80 -15.66 4.58
C GLU A 388 -26.68 -16.65 4.90
N ARG A 389 -25.95 -17.04 3.86
CA ARG A 389 -24.80 -17.94 3.90
C ARG A 389 -23.69 -17.42 3.00
N PHE A 390 -22.45 -17.49 3.49
CA PHE A 390 -21.25 -17.02 2.82
C PHE A 390 -20.20 -18.12 2.82
N ASP A 391 -19.69 -18.49 1.65
CA ASP A 391 -18.59 -19.45 1.57
C ASP A 391 -17.27 -18.78 1.97
N VAL A 392 -16.51 -19.43 2.84
CA VAL A 392 -15.21 -18.96 3.35
C VAL A 392 -14.22 -20.12 3.43
N PRO A 393 -12.90 -19.88 3.42
CA PRO A 393 -11.93 -20.94 3.65
C PRO A 393 -12.15 -21.63 5.00
N GLU A 394 -11.94 -22.94 5.04
CA GLU A 394 -11.92 -23.68 6.31
C GLU A 394 -10.67 -23.28 7.12
N VAL A 395 -10.87 -22.98 8.39
CA VAL A 395 -9.80 -22.63 9.33
C VAL A 395 -9.93 -23.48 10.60
N GLY A 396 -8.80 -23.78 11.22
CA GLY A 396 -8.78 -24.44 12.52
C GLY A 396 -9.40 -23.55 13.60
N TRP A 397 -9.97 -24.17 14.64
CA TRP A 397 -10.64 -23.49 15.76
C TRP A 397 -9.82 -22.34 16.36
N GLN A 398 -8.50 -22.51 16.39
CA GLN A 398 -7.54 -21.66 17.10
C GLN A 398 -6.67 -20.82 16.14
N ASP A 399 -6.89 -20.91 14.82
CA ASP A 399 -5.84 -20.55 13.88
C ASP A 399 -6.05 -19.19 13.22
N ALA A 400 -7.30 -18.74 13.10
CA ALA A 400 -7.67 -17.55 12.35
C ALA A 400 -7.39 -16.26 13.14
N MET A 401 -6.41 -15.48 12.66
CA MET A 401 -6.16 -14.14 13.18
C MET A 401 -6.84 -13.06 12.33
N CYS A 402 -6.62 -13.10 11.01
CA CYS A 402 -7.34 -12.32 10.01
C CYS A 402 -7.89 -13.25 8.93
N ASP A 403 -9.10 -13.00 8.43
CA ASP A 403 -9.70 -13.79 7.35
C ASP A 403 -10.61 -12.91 6.49
N SER A 404 -10.05 -12.32 5.43
CA SER A 404 -10.72 -11.32 4.59
C SER A 404 -12.12 -11.76 4.10
N PRO A 405 -12.33 -13.01 3.60
CA PRO A 405 -13.66 -13.51 3.27
C PRO A 405 -14.69 -13.41 4.42
N GLU A 406 -14.33 -13.84 5.64
CA GLU A 406 -15.22 -13.75 6.80
C GLU A 406 -15.41 -12.28 7.21
N GLU A 407 -14.33 -11.51 7.31
CA GLU A 407 -14.35 -10.10 7.74
C GLU A 407 -15.26 -9.25 6.84
N MET A 408 -15.14 -9.41 5.52
CA MET A 408 -15.96 -8.69 4.54
C MET A 408 -17.44 -9.10 4.63
N ALA A 409 -17.73 -10.39 4.78
CA ALA A 409 -19.11 -10.87 4.92
C ALA A 409 -19.75 -10.38 6.22
N PHE A 410 -19.01 -10.48 7.33
CA PHE A 410 -19.42 -10.00 8.64
C PHE A 410 -19.68 -8.49 8.65
N SER A 411 -18.79 -7.70 8.05
CA SER A 411 -18.95 -6.25 7.84
C SER A 411 -20.22 -5.92 7.03
N SER A 412 -20.47 -6.70 5.96
CA SER A 412 -21.65 -6.55 5.11
C SER A 412 -22.93 -6.76 5.91
N VAL A 413 -22.98 -7.82 6.73
CA VAL A 413 -24.13 -8.12 7.58
C VAL A 413 -24.41 -6.98 8.57
N ILE A 414 -23.38 -6.48 9.26
CA ILE A 414 -23.55 -5.40 10.25
C ILE A 414 -24.17 -4.17 9.59
N SER A 415 -23.66 -3.79 8.40
CA SER A 415 -24.10 -2.58 7.72
C SER A 415 -25.44 -2.73 6.99
N GLN A 416 -25.74 -3.88 6.39
CA GLN A 416 -27.00 -4.14 5.66
C GLN A 416 -28.19 -4.33 6.61
N TYR A 417 -28.01 -5.10 7.69
CA TYR A 417 -29.06 -5.33 8.71
C TYR A 417 -29.14 -4.20 9.73
N ASN A 418 -28.27 -3.20 9.61
CA ASN A 418 -28.16 -2.07 10.54
C ASN A 418 -28.06 -2.55 12.00
N ILE A 419 -27.12 -3.45 12.26
CA ILE A 419 -26.86 -3.99 13.59
C ILE A 419 -26.36 -2.86 14.50
N ASP A 420 -26.96 -2.74 15.69
CA ASP A 420 -26.60 -1.71 16.68
C ASP A 420 -25.42 -2.18 17.54
N LEU A 421 -25.43 -3.46 17.95
CA LEU A 421 -24.39 -4.06 18.78
C LEU A 421 -23.97 -5.42 18.26
N VAL A 422 -22.70 -5.73 18.43
CA VAL A 422 -22.16 -7.08 18.30
C VAL A 422 -21.74 -7.58 19.68
N HIS A 423 -22.31 -8.70 20.11
CA HIS A 423 -21.95 -9.36 21.36
C HIS A 423 -21.19 -10.66 21.05
N PHE A 424 -19.88 -10.62 21.25
CA PHE A 424 -19.01 -11.78 21.10
C PHE A 424 -19.15 -12.72 22.29
N GLN A 425 -19.55 -13.96 22.02
CA GLN A 425 -19.62 -15.03 23.00
C GLN A 425 -18.36 -15.91 22.91
N HIS A 426 -17.95 -16.23 21.69
CA HIS A 426 -16.72 -16.98 21.42
C HIS A 426 -16.10 -16.51 20.09
N LEU A 427 -14.77 -16.61 20.00
CA LEU A 427 -14.01 -16.41 18.77
C LEU A 427 -13.39 -17.71 18.24
N GLY A 428 -13.77 -18.88 18.78
CA GLY A 428 -13.40 -20.16 18.19
C GLY A 428 -13.92 -20.25 16.75
N HIS A 429 -13.07 -20.70 15.82
CA HIS A 429 -13.28 -20.68 14.36
C HIS A 429 -13.36 -19.30 13.69
N HIS A 430 -13.67 -18.23 14.43
CA HIS A 430 -13.78 -16.87 13.89
C HIS A 430 -12.43 -16.15 13.88
N ALA A 431 -12.26 -15.20 12.96
CA ALA A 431 -11.08 -14.33 12.96
C ALA A 431 -11.01 -13.46 14.23
N LEU A 432 -9.83 -13.35 14.84
CA LEU A 432 -9.60 -12.45 15.98
C LEU A 432 -9.82 -10.97 15.64
N SER A 433 -9.81 -10.60 14.35
CA SER A 433 -10.05 -9.25 13.85
C SER A 433 -11.52 -8.79 13.94
N LEU A 434 -12.49 -9.70 14.09
CA LEU A 434 -13.91 -9.36 13.99
C LEU A 434 -14.39 -8.25 14.95
N PRO A 435 -13.93 -8.16 16.22
CA PRO A 435 -14.30 -7.03 17.08
C PRO A 435 -13.81 -5.67 16.55
N ILE A 436 -12.66 -5.63 15.89
CA ILE A 436 -12.15 -4.42 15.21
C ILE A 436 -13.07 -4.08 14.03
N ILE A 437 -13.43 -5.07 13.21
CA ILE A 437 -14.34 -4.89 12.06
C ILE A 437 -15.73 -4.42 12.52
N ALA A 438 -16.26 -4.97 13.61
CA ALA A 438 -17.53 -4.54 14.20
C ALA A 438 -17.50 -3.06 14.63
N LYS A 439 -16.43 -2.66 15.33
CA LYS A 439 -16.27 -1.26 15.77
C LYS A 439 -16.05 -0.31 14.59
N ALA A 440 -15.31 -0.74 13.57
CA ALA A 440 -15.11 0.00 12.32
C ALA A 440 -16.38 0.15 11.47
N ASN A 441 -17.41 -0.65 11.73
CA ASN A 441 -18.78 -0.47 11.19
C ASN A 441 -19.65 0.49 12.03
N GLY A 442 -19.13 0.96 13.16
CA GLY A 442 -19.83 1.84 14.11
C GLY A 442 -20.80 1.10 15.04
N ALA A 443 -20.72 -0.23 15.14
CA ALA A 443 -21.50 -0.99 16.11
C ALA A 443 -20.88 -0.89 17.52
N GLY A 444 -21.72 -0.99 18.55
CA GLY A 444 -21.26 -1.22 19.92
C GLY A 444 -20.68 -2.63 20.06
N VAL A 445 -19.58 -2.80 20.78
CA VAL A 445 -18.88 -4.10 20.88
C VAL A 445 -18.80 -4.56 22.33
N ILE A 446 -19.42 -5.71 22.60
CA ILE A 446 -19.41 -6.35 23.91
C ILE A 446 -18.80 -7.73 23.79
N PHE A 447 -17.98 -8.12 24.77
CA PHE A 447 -17.33 -9.42 24.80
C PHE A 447 -17.63 -10.15 26.11
N SER A 448 -18.16 -11.38 26.04
CA SER A 448 -18.26 -12.27 27.20
C SER A 448 -17.10 -13.25 27.22
N ALA A 449 -16.25 -13.19 28.25
CA ALA A 449 -15.09 -14.06 28.40
C ALA A 449 -15.50 -15.42 29.00
N HIS A 450 -16.13 -16.28 28.19
CA HIS A 450 -16.57 -17.62 28.60
C HIS A 450 -15.45 -18.65 28.71
N ASP A 451 -14.30 -18.38 28.08
CA ASP A 451 -13.10 -19.21 28.09
C ASP A 451 -11.83 -18.35 28.18
N PHE A 452 -10.66 -18.98 28.31
CA PHE A 452 -9.38 -18.29 28.32
C PHE A 452 -8.71 -18.23 26.93
N TRP A 453 -9.47 -18.35 25.83
CA TRP A 453 -8.93 -18.23 24.48
C TRP A 453 -8.31 -16.86 24.21
N LEU A 454 -8.75 -15.80 24.88
CA LEU A 454 -8.06 -14.50 24.81
C LEU A 454 -6.69 -14.53 25.50
N VAL A 455 -6.52 -15.31 26.57
CA VAL A 455 -5.30 -15.39 27.37
C VAL A 455 -4.26 -16.33 26.78
N SER A 456 -4.68 -17.48 26.27
CA SER A 456 -3.80 -18.52 25.74
C SER A 456 -4.41 -19.22 24.54
N ALA A 457 -3.57 -19.69 23.63
CA ALA A 457 -4.00 -20.60 22.58
C ALA A 457 -4.63 -21.90 23.14
N ARG A 458 -4.25 -22.30 24.36
CA ARG A 458 -4.89 -23.39 25.07
C ARG A 458 -5.93 -22.77 26.00
N TYR A 459 -7.19 -22.71 25.55
CA TYR A 459 -8.30 -22.05 26.25
C TYR A 459 -8.58 -22.60 27.67
N ASN A 460 -8.02 -23.75 28.01
CA ASN A 460 -8.10 -24.35 29.34
C ASN A 460 -6.87 -24.09 30.23
N LEU A 461 -5.88 -23.34 29.73
CA LEU A 461 -4.65 -22.98 30.45
C LEU A 461 -3.78 -24.16 30.91
N LEU A 462 -4.03 -25.37 30.39
CA LEU A 462 -3.22 -26.54 30.69
C LEU A 462 -1.96 -26.57 29.81
N ASN A 463 -0.82 -26.86 30.42
CA ASN A 463 0.45 -27.04 29.73
C ASN A 463 0.54 -28.42 29.04
N HIS A 464 1.67 -28.74 28.41
CA HIS A 464 1.83 -29.96 27.61
C HIS A 464 1.77 -31.25 28.46
N GLU A 465 2.02 -31.16 29.78
CA GLU A 465 1.81 -32.25 30.74
C GLU A 465 0.41 -32.26 31.39
N LEU A 466 -0.55 -31.50 30.85
CA LEU A 466 -1.92 -31.37 31.37
C LEU A 466 -1.99 -30.81 32.80
N ARG A 467 -1.07 -29.89 33.14
CA ARG A 467 -1.03 -29.20 34.43
C ARG A 467 -1.35 -27.72 34.26
N TYR A 468 -2.02 -27.15 35.25
CA TYR A 468 -2.22 -25.71 35.36
C TYR A 468 -1.12 -25.11 36.25
N VAL A 469 -0.34 -24.18 35.69
CA VAL A 469 0.65 -23.39 36.41
C VAL A 469 0.44 -21.93 36.04
N GLU A 470 -0.13 -21.16 36.98
CA GLU A 470 -0.57 -19.79 36.69
C GLU A 470 0.58 -18.85 36.29
N ASP A 471 1.77 -19.01 36.89
CA ASP A 471 2.95 -18.23 36.53
C ASP A 471 3.42 -18.48 35.08
N GLU A 472 3.26 -19.71 34.57
CA GLU A 472 3.55 -20.03 33.18
C GLU A 472 2.54 -19.36 32.23
N VAL A 473 1.28 -19.25 32.63
CA VAL A 473 0.24 -18.56 31.85
C VAL A 473 0.54 -17.07 31.74
N ARG A 474 1.03 -16.44 32.82
CA ARG A 474 1.40 -15.02 32.82
C ARG A 474 2.60 -14.74 31.90
N SER A 475 3.53 -15.68 31.80
CA SER A 475 4.76 -15.53 31.01
C SER A 475 4.58 -15.86 29.53
N VAL A 476 4.76 -14.86 28.66
CA VAL A 476 4.82 -15.06 27.19
C VAL A 476 5.89 -16.08 26.80
N LEU A 477 7.06 -16.03 27.47
CA LEU A 477 8.18 -16.93 27.19
C LEU A 477 7.84 -18.38 27.55
N ALA A 478 7.19 -18.62 28.70
CA ALA A 478 6.79 -19.97 29.10
C ALA A 478 5.71 -20.54 28.16
N ALA A 479 4.78 -19.68 27.71
CA ALA A 479 3.79 -20.05 26.72
C ALA A 479 4.42 -20.39 25.36
N ASP A 480 5.38 -19.60 24.86
CA ASP A 480 6.11 -19.91 23.62
C ASP A 480 6.91 -21.22 23.72
N ILE A 481 7.55 -21.51 24.86
CA ILE A 481 8.23 -22.78 25.10
C ILE A 481 7.24 -23.95 25.04
N THR A 482 6.09 -23.79 25.70
CA THR A 482 5.03 -24.82 25.69
C THR A 482 4.53 -25.07 24.27
N LEU A 483 4.21 -24.03 23.51
CA LEU A 483 3.72 -24.13 22.14
C LEU A 483 4.78 -24.71 21.19
N LYS A 484 6.05 -24.36 21.37
CA LYS A 484 7.14 -24.97 20.60
C LYS A 484 7.24 -26.47 20.87
N ALA A 485 7.11 -26.89 22.13
CA ALA A 485 7.20 -28.29 22.52
C ALA A 485 5.98 -29.12 22.10
N SER A 486 4.76 -28.58 22.21
CA SER A 486 3.52 -29.33 21.94
C SER A 486 3.02 -29.24 20.51
N GLU A 487 3.22 -28.09 19.85
CA GLU A 487 2.57 -27.75 18.57
C GLU A 487 3.57 -27.27 17.50
N ASN A 488 4.87 -27.26 17.82
CA ASN A 488 5.97 -26.81 16.95
C ASN A 488 5.80 -25.38 16.39
N VAL A 489 5.15 -24.49 17.15
CA VAL A 489 5.07 -23.06 16.81
C VAL A 489 6.42 -22.41 17.16
N ASP A 490 6.97 -21.60 16.26
CA ASP A 490 8.23 -20.90 16.50
C ASP A 490 8.11 -19.82 17.59
N HIS A 491 9.23 -19.53 18.25
CA HIS A 491 9.29 -18.49 19.29
C HIS A 491 8.80 -17.15 18.77
N GLY A 492 8.03 -16.41 19.59
CA GLY A 492 7.36 -15.17 19.21
C GLY A 492 5.94 -15.36 18.68
N GLY A 493 5.45 -16.61 18.52
CA GLY A 493 4.08 -16.90 18.11
C GLY A 493 3.03 -16.36 19.11
N GLU A 494 3.19 -16.68 20.40
CA GLU A 494 2.28 -16.20 21.44
C GLU A 494 2.43 -14.69 21.65
N GLN A 495 3.64 -14.14 21.53
CA GLN A 495 3.86 -12.70 21.58
C GLN A 495 3.02 -11.96 20.53
N THR A 496 3.05 -12.42 19.28
CA THR A 496 2.25 -11.84 18.19
C THR A 496 0.76 -11.99 18.44
N ARG A 497 0.31 -13.17 18.89
CA ARG A 497 -1.09 -13.41 19.23
C ARG A 497 -1.57 -12.47 20.33
N ARG A 498 -0.84 -12.36 21.45
CA ARG A 498 -1.20 -11.47 22.56
C ARG A 498 -1.15 -10.00 22.17
N ALA A 499 -0.17 -9.57 21.36
CA ALA A 499 -0.11 -8.21 20.85
C ALA A 499 -1.34 -7.88 19.98
N PHE A 500 -1.77 -8.83 19.14
CA PHE A 500 -2.98 -8.69 18.34
C PHE A 500 -4.24 -8.62 19.21
N VAL A 501 -4.38 -9.53 20.19
CA VAL A 501 -5.50 -9.50 21.16
C VAL A 501 -5.55 -8.18 21.92
N ALA A 502 -4.41 -7.68 22.41
CA ALA A 502 -4.33 -6.39 23.07
C ALA A 502 -4.83 -5.25 22.16
N LYS A 503 -4.43 -5.26 20.87
CA LYS A 503 -4.91 -4.30 19.87
C LYS A 503 -6.43 -4.43 19.63
N MET A 504 -6.93 -5.65 19.52
CA MET A 504 -8.36 -5.93 19.36
C MET A 504 -9.19 -5.41 20.54
N LEU A 505 -8.72 -5.60 21.78
CA LEU A 505 -9.42 -5.18 22.99
C LEU A 505 -9.64 -3.65 23.08
N HIS A 506 -8.87 -2.84 22.35
CA HIS A 506 -9.18 -1.40 22.21
C HIS A 506 -10.52 -1.13 21.50
N SER A 507 -10.99 -2.06 20.68
CA SER A 507 -12.27 -1.97 19.95
C SER A 507 -13.46 -2.51 20.76
N VAL A 508 -13.21 -3.15 21.90
CA VAL A 508 -14.24 -3.62 22.83
C VAL A 508 -14.66 -2.46 23.74
N ASP A 509 -15.97 -2.22 23.85
CA ASP A 509 -16.55 -1.18 24.71
C ASP A 509 -16.79 -1.71 26.13
N ALA A 510 -17.26 -2.95 26.26
CA ALA A 510 -17.44 -3.62 27.53
C ALA A 510 -17.06 -5.11 27.47
N ILE A 511 -16.47 -5.61 28.55
CA ILE A 511 -16.10 -7.02 28.72
C ILE A 511 -16.75 -7.59 29.97
N LEU A 512 -17.32 -8.78 29.85
CA LEU A 512 -18.06 -9.48 30.90
C LEU A 512 -17.29 -10.71 31.35
N PHE A 513 -17.13 -10.87 32.66
CA PHE A 513 -16.45 -11.99 33.29
C PHE A 513 -17.39 -12.75 34.23
N GLY A 514 -17.17 -14.06 34.31
CA GLY A 514 -17.86 -14.92 35.26
C GLY A 514 -17.40 -14.71 36.70
N THR A 515 -16.11 -14.46 36.93
CA THR A 515 -15.53 -14.32 38.27
C THR A 515 -14.45 -13.23 38.36
N VAL A 516 -14.06 -12.91 39.59
CA VAL A 516 -12.98 -11.95 39.87
C VAL A 516 -11.62 -12.49 39.44
N HIS A 517 -11.33 -13.79 39.61
CA HIS A 517 -10.09 -14.39 39.15
C HIS A 517 -9.90 -14.28 37.64
N SER A 518 -10.90 -14.68 36.86
CA SER A 518 -10.83 -14.62 35.39
C SER A 518 -10.63 -13.17 34.89
N ARG A 519 -11.31 -12.21 35.53
CA ARG A 519 -11.10 -10.78 35.29
C ARG A 519 -9.67 -10.37 35.61
N ASN A 520 -9.20 -10.63 36.83
CA ASN A 520 -7.89 -10.14 37.30
C ASN A 520 -6.74 -10.74 36.48
N LEU A 521 -6.78 -12.04 36.18
CA LEU A 521 -5.79 -12.70 35.32
C LEU A 521 -5.75 -12.06 33.92
N THR A 522 -6.92 -11.80 33.34
CA THR A 522 -7.00 -11.18 32.00
C THR A 522 -6.51 -9.74 32.02
N HIS A 523 -6.81 -8.95 33.06
CA HIS A 523 -6.32 -7.58 33.22
C HIS A 523 -4.80 -7.51 33.44
N GLU A 524 -4.22 -8.45 34.19
CA GLU A 524 -2.77 -8.52 34.38
C GLU A 524 -2.05 -8.76 33.04
N ILE A 525 -2.60 -9.60 32.18
CA ILE A 525 -2.06 -9.87 30.84
C ILE A 525 -2.38 -8.73 29.87
N TYR A 526 -3.54 -8.09 30.00
CA TYR A 526 -4.03 -7.02 29.13
C TYR A 526 -4.45 -5.77 29.91
N PRO A 527 -3.49 -4.94 30.35
CA PRO A 527 -3.77 -3.71 31.10
C PRO A 527 -4.67 -2.70 30.37
N VAL A 528 -4.82 -2.81 29.04
CA VAL A 528 -5.77 -2.01 28.25
C VAL A 528 -7.20 -2.06 28.83
N LEU A 529 -7.58 -3.17 29.45
CA LEU A 529 -8.89 -3.38 30.05
C LEU A 529 -9.16 -2.47 31.26
N ASP A 530 -8.13 -1.91 31.90
CA ASP A 530 -8.29 -0.98 33.03
C ASP A 530 -8.95 0.35 32.60
N SER A 531 -8.87 0.67 31.30
CA SER A 531 -9.55 1.82 30.68
C SER A 531 -10.95 1.51 30.14
N LYS A 532 -11.41 0.26 30.29
CA LYS A 532 -12.65 -0.25 29.70
C LYS A 532 -13.71 -0.57 30.75
N ARG A 533 -14.97 -0.70 30.34
CA ARG A 533 -16.03 -1.19 31.22
C ARG A 533 -15.88 -2.71 31.38
N SER A 534 -15.31 -3.11 32.52
CA SER A 534 -15.05 -4.52 32.85
C SER A 534 -15.93 -4.94 34.02
N LEU A 535 -16.90 -5.84 33.77
CA LEU A 535 -17.93 -6.22 34.73
C LEU A 535 -17.81 -7.71 35.11
N VAL A 536 -18.02 -8.02 36.39
CA VAL A 536 -18.14 -9.40 36.89
C VAL A 536 -19.62 -9.66 37.15
N MET A 537 -20.29 -10.35 36.23
CA MET A 537 -21.74 -10.55 36.27
C MET A 537 -22.13 -12.02 36.54
N GLY A 538 -21.16 -12.93 36.54
CA GLY A 538 -21.43 -14.37 36.60
C GLY A 538 -22.03 -14.91 35.29
N ILE A 539 -22.57 -16.13 35.35
CA ILE A 539 -23.32 -16.76 34.26
C ILE A 539 -24.61 -17.31 34.85
N PRO A 540 -25.79 -16.92 34.34
CA PRO A 540 -27.04 -17.41 34.88
C PRO A 540 -27.25 -18.88 34.52
N SER A 541 -27.82 -19.64 35.46
CA SER A 541 -28.37 -20.96 35.16
C SER A 541 -29.62 -20.79 34.29
N PRO A 542 -29.94 -21.77 33.42
CA PRO A 542 -31.19 -21.77 32.66
C PRO A 542 -32.43 -21.72 33.58
N ASP A 543 -33.47 -21.00 33.18
CA ASP A 543 -34.74 -20.97 33.91
C ASP A 543 -35.51 -22.30 33.75
N ASN A 544 -35.93 -22.88 34.86
CA ASN A 544 -36.79 -24.07 34.87
C ASN A 544 -38.27 -23.68 34.83
N THR A 545 -39.10 -24.50 34.17
CA THR A 545 -40.57 -24.33 34.15
C THR A 545 -41.19 -24.46 35.55
N VAL A 546 -40.52 -25.15 36.47
CA VAL A 546 -40.86 -25.22 37.90
C VAL A 546 -39.67 -24.69 38.70
N PRO A 547 -39.88 -23.77 39.67
CA PRO A 547 -38.80 -23.29 40.53
C PRO A 547 -38.12 -24.46 41.26
N VAL A 548 -36.80 -24.55 41.16
CA VAL A 548 -36.04 -25.57 41.89
C VAL A 548 -36.06 -25.22 43.37
N VAL A 549 -36.67 -26.11 44.15
CA VAL A 549 -36.69 -26.00 45.61
C VAL A 549 -35.53 -26.81 46.16
N MET A 550 -34.64 -26.18 46.93
CA MET A 550 -33.55 -26.89 47.62
C MET A 550 -34.09 -28.05 48.45
N LYS A 551 -33.38 -29.17 48.49
CA LYS A 551 -33.79 -30.31 49.32
C LYS A 551 -33.75 -29.92 50.80
N PRO A 552 -34.67 -30.41 51.65
CA PRO A 552 -34.59 -30.20 53.09
C PRO A 552 -33.40 -30.96 53.68
N TYR A 553 -32.90 -30.49 54.83
CA TYR A 553 -31.85 -31.20 55.56
C TYR A 553 -32.38 -32.50 56.16
N GLU A 554 -31.69 -33.61 55.90
CA GLU A 554 -31.97 -34.92 56.49
C GLU A 554 -30.70 -35.51 57.12
N PRO A 555 -30.74 -36.01 58.37
CA PRO A 555 -29.63 -36.72 58.98
C PRO A 555 -29.19 -37.95 58.17
N LEU A 556 -27.89 -38.28 58.20
CA LEU A 556 -27.36 -39.41 57.45
C LEU A 556 -27.79 -40.76 58.08
N GLY A 557 -27.73 -40.89 59.41
CA GLY A 557 -27.96 -42.18 60.07
C GLY A 557 -26.97 -43.25 59.60
N ASP A 558 -27.45 -44.47 59.34
CA ASP A 558 -26.64 -45.61 58.89
C ASP A 558 -26.47 -45.70 57.36
N ARG A 559 -27.08 -44.78 56.59
CA ARG A 559 -27.01 -44.82 55.12
C ARG A 559 -25.63 -44.33 54.63
N PRO A 560 -25.11 -44.85 53.50
CA PRO A 560 -23.92 -44.29 52.89
C PRO A 560 -24.15 -42.85 52.42
N LEU A 561 -23.10 -42.03 52.44
CA LEU A 561 -23.15 -40.65 51.96
C LEU A 561 -23.27 -40.63 50.43
N GLY A 562 -24.30 -39.95 49.91
CA GLY A 562 -24.49 -39.82 48.47
C GLY A 562 -23.57 -38.75 47.89
N VAL A 563 -22.77 -39.09 46.87
CA VAL A 563 -21.78 -38.21 46.25
C VAL A 563 -22.10 -38.04 44.77
N ALA A 564 -22.54 -36.85 44.36
CA ALA A 564 -22.80 -36.52 42.96
C ALA A 564 -21.54 -36.03 42.25
N ILE A 565 -21.33 -36.51 41.03
CA ILE A 565 -20.38 -35.95 40.06
C ILE A 565 -21.24 -35.30 38.98
N VAL A 566 -21.19 -33.97 38.87
CA VAL A 566 -22.09 -33.20 38.02
C VAL A 566 -21.35 -32.60 36.83
N GLY A 567 -21.76 -32.99 35.63
CA GLY A 567 -21.20 -32.57 34.35
C GLY A 567 -20.45 -33.70 33.62
N ASN A 568 -19.77 -33.35 32.54
CA ASN A 568 -19.06 -34.34 31.71
C ASN A 568 -17.93 -35.02 32.49
N PHE A 569 -17.92 -36.36 32.50
CA PHE A 569 -16.88 -37.19 33.11
C PHE A 569 -15.70 -37.36 32.14
N LEU A 570 -14.79 -36.39 32.21
CA LEU A 570 -13.61 -36.23 31.35
C LEU A 570 -12.37 -36.00 32.21
N ARG A 571 -11.17 -36.25 31.67
CA ARG A 571 -9.90 -36.01 32.36
C ARG A 571 -9.80 -34.60 32.92
N THR A 572 -10.15 -33.59 32.10
CA THR A 572 -10.09 -32.16 32.46
C THR A 572 -11.04 -31.77 33.59
N LYS A 573 -12.11 -32.55 33.81
CA LYS A 573 -13.09 -32.35 34.89
C LYS A 573 -12.77 -33.19 36.13
N GLY A 574 -11.59 -33.81 36.19
CA GLY A 574 -11.09 -34.54 37.36
C GLY A 574 -11.42 -36.03 37.38
N ALA A 575 -11.84 -36.64 36.26
CA ALA A 575 -12.20 -38.06 36.18
C ALA A 575 -11.14 -39.00 36.79
N ASP A 576 -9.84 -38.76 36.51
CA ASP A 576 -8.75 -39.56 37.08
C ASP A 576 -8.69 -39.48 38.62
N THR A 577 -8.97 -38.30 39.18
CA THR A 577 -9.03 -38.11 40.65
C THR A 577 -10.22 -38.84 41.24
N ILE A 578 -11.37 -38.78 40.56
CA ILE A 578 -12.61 -39.42 41.00
C ILE A 578 -12.48 -40.95 40.94
N LEU A 579 -11.87 -41.52 39.89
CA LEU A 579 -11.63 -42.95 39.80
C LEU A 579 -10.71 -43.45 40.91
N ASN A 580 -9.59 -42.76 41.13
CA ASN A 580 -8.69 -43.08 42.25
C ASN A 580 -9.41 -42.95 43.60
N LEU A 581 -10.27 -41.95 43.77
CA LEU A 581 -11.11 -41.78 44.96
C LEU A 581 -12.06 -42.98 45.16
N ILE A 582 -12.76 -43.42 44.11
CA ILE A 582 -13.65 -44.58 44.15
C ILE A 582 -12.89 -45.83 44.58
N ASP A 583 -11.67 -46.03 44.08
CA ASP A 583 -10.87 -47.22 44.38
C ASP A 583 -10.32 -47.23 45.82
N ILE A 584 -10.07 -46.07 46.43
CA ILE A 584 -9.58 -45.97 47.82
C ILE A 584 -10.69 -45.81 48.87
N ALA A 585 -11.91 -45.44 48.45
CA ALA A 585 -13.04 -45.23 49.34
C ALA A 585 -13.65 -46.56 49.81
N HIS A 586 -14.11 -46.60 51.06
CA HIS A 586 -14.79 -47.80 51.56
C HIS A 586 -16.18 -47.93 50.88
N PRO A 587 -16.51 -49.07 50.25
CA PRO A 587 -17.71 -49.22 49.43
C PRO A 587 -19.02 -49.09 50.22
N ASP A 588 -18.99 -49.34 51.54
CA ASP A 588 -20.15 -49.18 52.42
C ASP A 588 -20.35 -47.76 52.95
N HIS A 589 -19.37 -46.86 52.77
CA HIS A 589 -19.44 -45.49 53.29
C HIS A 589 -20.06 -44.50 52.28
N PHE A 590 -19.95 -44.78 50.97
CA PHE A 590 -20.26 -43.82 49.92
C PHE A 590 -21.01 -44.48 48.76
N VAL A 591 -21.93 -43.72 48.15
CA VAL A 591 -22.54 -44.07 46.85
C VAL A 591 -22.25 -42.94 45.88
N PHE A 592 -21.53 -43.23 44.79
CA PHE A 592 -21.17 -42.27 43.77
C PHE A 592 -22.21 -42.25 42.65
N HIS A 593 -22.66 -41.05 42.29
CA HIS A 593 -23.68 -40.80 41.29
C HIS A 593 -23.09 -39.94 40.16
N ILE A 594 -22.90 -40.49 38.98
CA ILE A 594 -22.32 -39.79 37.83
C ILE A 594 -23.45 -39.27 36.94
N PHE A 595 -23.60 -37.95 36.90
CA PHE A 595 -24.58 -37.21 36.11
C PHE A 595 -23.88 -36.45 34.98
N GLY A 596 -24.02 -36.94 33.74
CA GLY A 596 -23.43 -36.31 32.56
C GLY A 596 -22.89 -37.33 31.56
N TYR A 597 -22.31 -36.81 30.48
CA TYR A 597 -21.64 -37.62 29.47
C TYR A 597 -20.37 -38.26 30.04
N VAL A 598 -20.19 -39.56 29.85
CA VAL A 598 -18.95 -40.27 30.19
C VAL A 598 -18.12 -40.46 28.93
N HIS A 599 -16.86 -40.02 28.96
CA HIS A 599 -15.97 -40.22 27.82
C HIS A 599 -15.69 -41.71 27.60
N PRO A 600 -15.55 -42.19 26.34
CA PRO A 600 -15.40 -43.62 26.06
C PRO A 600 -14.21 -44.27 26.76
N GLU A 601 -13.11 -43.52 26.98
CA GLU A 601 -11.93 -44.01 27.70
C GLU A 601 -12.25 -44.38 29.16
N TYR A 602 -13.18 -43.66 29.79
CA TYR A 602 -13.59 -43.88 31.17
C TYR A 602 -14.78 -44.82 31.28
N GLU A 603 -15.65 -44.86 30.29
CA GLU A 603 -16.77 -45.81 30.22
C GLU A 603 -16.24 -47.25 30.25
N ALA A 604 -15.18 -47.54 29.49
CA ALA A 604 -14.52 -48.84 29.51
C ALA A 604 -13.97 -49.20 30.91
N VAL A 605 -13.37 -48.25 31.62
CA VAL A 605 -12.82 -48.46 32.96
C VAL A 605 -13.92 -48.66 33.99
N LEU A 606 -14.99 -47.86 33.95
CA LEU A 606 -16.13 -47.95 34.87
C LEU A 606 -16.90 -49.26 34.71
N THR A 607 -17.01 -49.80 33.48
CA THR A 607 -17.73 -51.04 33.18
C THR A 607 -16.89 -52.31 33.32
N SER A 608 -15.55 -52.22 33.24
CA SER A 608 -14.64 -53.37 33.32
C SER A 608 -14.72 -54.17 34.64
N VAL A 609 -15.10 -53.52 35.75
CA VAL A 609 -15.21 -54.13 37.08
C VAL A 609 -16.57 -53.74 37.68
N PRO A 610 -17.40 -54.69 38.14
CA PRO A 610 -18.67 -54.38 38.79
C PRO A 610 -18.45 -53.56 40.07
N ARG A 611 -18.94 -52.31 40.07
CA ARG A 611 -18.88 -51.40 41.22
C ARG A 611 -20.30 -51.07 41.70
N PRO A 612 -20.89 -51.84 42.62
CA PRO A 612 -22.30 -51.66 43.03
C PRO A 612 -22.58 -50.32 43.73
N HIS A 613 -21.54 -49.65 44.22
CA HIS A 613 -21.62 -48.33 44.85
C HIS A 613 -21.43 -47.16 43.85
N VAL A 614 -21.35 -47.43 42.54
CA VAL A 614 -21.25 -46.41 41.49
C VAL A 614 -22.46 -46.51 40.56
N LYS A 615 -23.21 -45.41 40.39
CA LYS A 615 -24.40 -45.32 39.54
C LYS A 615 -24.20 -44.28 38.45
N ILE A 616 -24.44 -44.65 37.20
CA ILE A 616 -24.29 -43.77 36.03
C ILE A 616 -25.70 -43.46 35.51
N TYR A 617 -26.04 -42.16 35.42
CA TYR A 617 -27.36 -41.70 35.00
C TYR A 617 -27.38 -41.17 33.56
N GLY A 618 -26.21 -40.96 32.94
CA GLY A 618 -26.09 -40.37 31.61
C GLY A 618 -26.34 -38.86 31.61
N ARG A 619 -26.56 -38.28 30.42
CA ARG A 619 -26.90 -36.85 30.26
C ARG A 619 -28.30 -36.60 30.83
N TYR A 620 -28.45 -35.63 31.72
CA TYR A 620 -29.75 -35.13 32.16
C TYR A 620 -30.24 -34.03 31.21
N GLU A 621 -31.55 -33.92 31.03
CA GLU A 621 -32.16 -32.83 30.27
C GLU A 621 -32.12 -31.52 31.07
N MET A 622 -32.01 -30.40 30.36
CA MET A 622 -31.98 -29.07 30.98
C MET A 622 -33.27 -28.83 31.77
N GLY A 623 -33.14 -28.65 33.07
CA GLY A 623 -34.25 -28.46 34.01
C GLY A 623 -34.65 -29.68 34.82
N ASP A 624 -34.14 -30.87 34.52
CA ASP A 624 -34.28 -32.07 35.34
C ASP A 624 -33.12 -32.23 36.35
N ILE A 625 -32.74 -31.11 36.98
CA ILE A 625 -31.68 -31.10 37.99
C ILE A 625 -32.15 -31.63 39.35
N ASP A 626 -33.45 -31.92 39.50
CA ASP A 626 -34.02 -32.53 40.71
C ASP A 626 -33.43 -33.92 40.99
N ALA A 627 -32.99 -34.62 39.92
CA ALA A 627 -32.29 -35.89 40.03
C ALA A 627 -31.00 -35.82 40.88
N LEU A 628 -30.39 -34.63 41.01
CA LEU A 628 -29.20 -34.41 41.84
C LEU A 628 -29.50 -34.56 43.33
N LYS A 629 -30.74 -34.38 43.77
CA LYS A 629 -31.15 -34.42 45.19
C LYS A 629 -30.94 -35.78 45.86
N VAL A 630 -30.73 -36.84 45.07
CA VAL A 630 -30.35 -38.17 45.57
C VAL A 630 -29.01 -38.15 46.31
N ALA A 631 -28.14 -37.18 46.01
CA ALA A 631 -26.85 -37.00 46.65
C ALA A 631 -26.89 -35.94 47.76
N ASP A 632 -25.93 -35.98 48.67
CA ASP A 632 -25.72 -35.01 49.75
C ASP A 632 -24.57 -34.06 49.45
N VAL A 633 -23.58 -34.54 48.69
CA VAL A 633 -22.35 -33.84 48.36
C VAL A 633 -22.18 -33.80 46.84
N ALA A 634 -21.64 -32.73 46.29
CA ALA A 634 -21.25 -32.64 44.88
C ALA A 634 -19.73 -32.53 44.73
N LEU A 635 -19.14 -33.20 43.73
CA LEU A 635 -17.73 -33.11 43.38
C LEU A 635 -17.56 -32.31 42.09
N ASN A 636 -16.82 -31.19 42.17
CA ASN A 636 -16.40 -30.41 41.01
C ASN A 636 -14.86 -30.30 41.05
N LEU A 637 -14.17 -31.31 40.52
CA LEU A 637 -12.73 -31.50 40.71
C LEU A 637 -11.91 -31.17 39.46
N SER A 638 -12.30 -30.12 38.72
CA SER A 638 -11.62 -29.70 37.50
C SER A 638 -10.13 -29.44 37.74
N ILE A 639 -9.28 -29.91 36.82
CA ILE A 639 -7.81 -29.74 36.91
C ILE A 639 -7.32 -28.43 36.30
N TRP A 640 -8.26 -27.61 35.81
CA TRP A 640 -8.02 -26.35 35.13
C TRP A 640 -8.91 -25.27 35.77
N PRO A 641 -8.53 -23.99 35.69
CA PRO A 641 -9.35 -22.90 36.21
C PRO A 641 -10.63 -22.79 35.37
N GLU A 642 -11.76 -23.24 35.90
CA GLU A 642 -13.06 -22.97 35.25
C GLU A 642 -13.33 -21.47 35.24
N THR A 643 -14.03 -20.95 34.22
CA THR A 643 -14.40 -19.53 34.11
C THR A 643 -15.60 -19.16 34.98
N TYR A 644 -16.51 -20.11 35.20
CA TYR A 644 -17.63 -19.94 36.14
C TYR A 644 -18.12 -21.26 36.75
N CYS A 645 -18.26 -22.32 35.95
CA CYS A 645 -18.82 -23.63 36.32
C CYS A 645 -20.32 -23.58 36.73
N ILE A 646 -21.22 -23.76 35.76
CA ILE A 646 -22.67 -23.75 35.99
C ILE A 646 -23.12 -24.92 36.88
N SER A 647 -22.47 -26.08 36.79
CA SER A 647 -22.83 -27.25 37.62
C SER A 647 -22.60 -27.04 39.12
N LEU A 648 -21.73 -26.10 39.51
CA LEU A 648 -21.62 -25.66 40.90
C LEU A 648 -22.89 -24.91 41.36
N SER A 649 -23.44 -24.05 40.50
CA SER A 649 -24.72 -23.37 40.77
C SER A 649 -25.85 -24.39 40.90
N GLU A 650 -25.90 -25.39 40.01
CA GLU A 650 -26.92 -26.45 40.04
C GLU A 650 -26.84 -27.31 41.32
N ALA A 651 -25.63 -27.59 41.80
CA ALA A 651 -25.42 -28.29 43.07
C ALA A 651 -25.99 -27.49 44.25
N TRP A 652 -25.69 -26.19 44.34
CA TRP A 652 -26.24 -25.32 45.37
C TRP A 652 -27.76 -25.17 45.27
N GLN A 653 -28.30 -25.02 44.07
CA GLN A 653 -29.76 -24.92 43.84
C GLN A 653 -30.52 -26.16 44.32
N ASN A 654 -29.86 -27.33 44.34
CA ASN A 654 -30.42 -28.58 44.85
C ASN A 654 -30.09 -28.87 46.33
N GLY A 655 -29.30 -28.01 46.99
CA GLY A 655 -28.91 -28.15 48.38
C GLY A 655 -27.79 -29.17 48.63
N LEU A 656 -26.91 -29.41 47.65
CA LEU A 656 -25.75 -30.29 47.80
C LEU A 656 -24.55 -29.49 48.33
N ILE A 657 -23.76 -30.09 49.21
CA ILE A 657 -22.52 -29.49 49.71
C ILE A 657 -21.40 -29.74 48.68
N PRO A 658 -20.80 -28.72 48.05
CA PRO A 658 -19.77 -28.94 47.05
C PRO A 658 -18.39 -29.18 47.69
N ILE A 659 -17.63 -30.11 47.13
CA ILE A 659 -16.17 -30.22 47.30
C ILE A 659 -15.54 -29.90 45.94
N VAL A 660 -14.71 -28.87 45.94
CA VAL A 660 -14.16 -28.30 44.70
C VAL A 660 -12.65 -28.23 44.73
N THR A 661 -12.03 -28.24 43.56
CA THR A 661 -10.62 -27.88 43.44
C THR A 661 -10.42 -26.38 43.67
N ASP A 662 -9.39 -26.00 44.43
CA ASP A 662 -9.06 -24.60 44.72
C ASP A 662 -8.36 -23.93 43.53
N VAL A 663 -9.12 -23.72 42.45
CA VAL A 663 -8.61 -23.16 41.19
C VAL A 663 -9.71 -22.41 40.46
N GLY A 664 -9.36 -21.26 39.88
CA GLY A 664 -10.28 -20.44 39.07
C GLY A 664 -11.62 -20.16 39.76
N ALA A 665 -12.71 -20.26 39.01
CA ALA A 665 -14.05 -19.99 39.54
C ALA A 665 -14.48 -20.91 40.68
N LEU A 666 -13.98 -22.13 40.74
CA LEU A 666 -14.29 -23.06 41.81
C LEU A 666 -13.71 -22.57 43.15
N GLY A 667 -12.43 -22.15 43.12
CA GLY A 667 -11.77 -21.54 44.27
C GLY A 667 -12.38 -20.19 44.66
N ASP A 668 -12.73 -19.35 43.70
CA ASP A 668 -13.32 -18.02 43.97
C ASP A 668 -14.69 -18.08 44.63
N ARG A 669 -15.55 -19.00 44.19
CA ARG A 669 -16.97 -19.00 44.54
C ARG A 669 -17.27 -19.77 45.82
N VAL A 670 -16.43 -20.74 46.19
CA VAL A 670 -16.56 -21.52 47.43
C VAL A 670 -15.73 -20.87 48.54
N GLU A 671 -16.28 -20.76 49.73
CA GLU A 671 -15.57 -20.40 50.95
C GLU A 671 -15.36 -21.67 51.80
N ASP A 672 -14.09 -22.02 52.04
CA ASP A 672 -13.72 -23.32 52.64
C ASP A 672 -14.31 -23.49 54.05
N GLY A 673 -15.04 -24.58 54.24
CA GLY A 673 -15.72 -24.91 55.51
C GLY A 673 -17.00 -24.10 55.78
N VAL A 674 -17.36 -23.14 54.92
CA VAL A 674 -18.54 -22.28 55.11
C VAL A 674 -19.70 -22.72 54.23
N ASN A 675 -19.51 -22.73 52.91
CA ASN A 675 -20.55 -23.09 51.92
C ASN A 675 -20.11 -24.27 51.02
N GLY A 676 -18.99 -24.90 51.35
CA GLY A 676 -18.38 -26.05 50.66
C GLY A 676 -16.99 -26.34 51.21
N PHE A 677 -16.24 -27.21 50.53
CA PHE A 677 -14.83 -27.46 50.83
C PHE A 677 -13.94 -27.30 49.60
N LYS A 678 -12.72 -26.84 49.85
CA LYS A 678 -11.65 -26.73 48.85
C LYS A 678 -10.62 -27.83 49.03
N VAL A 679 -10.14 -28.35 47.92
CA VAL A 679 -9.04 -29.33 47.87
C VAL A 679 -8.02 -28.96 46.78
N PRO A 680 -6.75 -29.35 46.90
CA PRO A 680 -5.80 -29.17 45.81
C PRO A 680 -6.11 -30.09 44.62
N ILE A 681 -5.69 -29.67 43.43
CA ILE A 681 -5.80 -30.45 42.20
C ILE A 681 -5.13 -31.81 42.34
N SER A 682 -5.78 -32.86 41.84
CA SER A 682 -5.23 -34.23 41.77
C SER A 682 -4.83 -34.85 43.12
N ARG A 683 -5.58 -34.54 44.20
CA ARG A 683 -5.35 -35.09 45.55
C ARG A 683 -6.55 -35.91 46.05
N PRO A 684 -6.77 -37.14 45.55
CA PRO A 684 -7.93 -37.96 45.92
C PRO A 684 -8.01 -38.29 47.42
N SER A 685 -6.87 -38.43 48.10
CA SER A 685 -6.83 -38.66 49.55
C SER A 685 -7.42 -37.51 50.37
N MET A 686 -7.22 -36.26 49.93
CA MET A 686 -7.78 -35.08 50.60
C MET A 686 -9.28 -34.95 50.30
N VAL A 687 -9.74 -35.36 49.11
CA VAL A 687 -11.17 -35.46 48.83
C VAL A 687 -11.83 -36.49 49.75
N LEU A 688 -11.21 -37.66 49.91
CA LEU A 688 -11.69 -38.69 50.83
C LEU A 688 -11.75 -38.19 52.28
N GLU A 689 -10.73 -37.46 52.73
CA GLU A 689 -10.71 -36.84 54.07
C GLU A 689 -11.91 -35.91 54.27
N ARG A 690 -12.23 -35.05 53.30
CA ARG A 690 -13.41 -34.16 53.36
C ARG A 690 -14.73 -34.93 53.33
N LEU A 691 -14.81 -36.00 52.53
CA LEU A 691 -15.97 -36.87 52.49
C LEU A 691 -16.19 -37.62 53.81
N GLU A 692 -15.14 -38.15 54.44
CA GLU A 692 -15.22 -38.80 55.76
C GLU A 692 -15.54 -37.81 56.88
N LEU A 693 -15.02 -36.58 56.81
CA LEU A 693 -15.39 -35.49 57.72
C LEU A 693 -16.89 -35.17 57.60
N LEU A 694 -17.37 -35.00 56.36
CA LEU A 694 -18.79 -34.78 56.10
C LEU A 694 -19.63 -35.97 56.52
N ARG A 695 -19.17 -37.22 56.37
CA ARG A 695 -19.90 -38.43 56.80
C ARG A 695 -20.00 -38.51 58.33
N SER A 696 -18.92 -38.20 59.03
CA SER A 696 -18.82 -38.34 60.50
C SER A 696 -19.41 -37.18 61.31
N SER A 697 -19.57 -35.99 60.72
CA SER A 697 -20.03 -34.79 61.45
C SER A 697 -21.39 -34.27 60.95
N GLU A 698 -22.46 -34.65 61.65
CA GLU A 698 -23.81 -34.14 61.40
C GLU A 698 -23.95 -32.61 61.59
N PRO A 699 -23.43 -32.01 62.68
CA PRO A 699 -23.53 -30.56 62.89
C PRO A 699 -22.87 -29.75 61.76
N LEU A 700 -21.73 -30.25 61.27
CA LEU A 700 -20.99 -29.60 60.19
C LEU A 700 -21.76 -29.63 58.86
N ARG A 701 -22.33 -30.78 58.48
CA ARG A 701 -23.19 -30.88 57.28
C ARG A 701 -24.35 -29.88 57.36
N ARG A 702 -25.01 -29.82 58.51
CA ARG A 702 -26.17 -28.93 58.72
C ARG A 702 -25.77 -27.46 58.61
N GLN A 703 -24.66 -27.09 59.24
CA GLN A 703 -24.13 -25.73 59.21
C GLN A 703 -23.79 -25.31 57.77
N ILE A 704 -23.05 -26.13 57.03
CA ILE A 704 -22.66 -25.79 55.65
C ILE A 704 -23.89 -25.67 54.75
N MET A 705 -24.85 -26.60 54.86
CA MET A 705 -26.07 -26.56 54.07
C MET A 705 -26.93 -25.32 54.35
N GLN A 706 -26.92 -24.79 55.59
CA GLN A 706 -27.62 -23.55 55.95
C GLN A 706 -27.01 -22.30 55.32
N ASN A 707 -25.72 -22.32 54.99
CA ASN A 707 -25.03 -21.20 54.34
C ASN A 707 -25.21 -21.21 52.81
N ILE A 708 -25.83 -22.25 52.24
CA ILE A 708 -26.17 -22.29 50.82
C ILE A 708 -27.42 -21.43 50.62
N THR A 709 -27.23 -20.24 50.01
CA THR A 709 -28.30 -19.26 49.78
C THR A 709 -28.32 -18.81 48.31
N PRO A 710 -29.45 -18.23 47.83
CA PRO A 710 -29.55 -17.75 46.45
C PRO A 710 -28.48 -16.75 46.00
N ALA A 711 -27.83 -16.05 46.93
CA ALA A 711 -26.72 -15.14 46.63
C ALA A 711 -25.47 -15.82 46.05
N LEU A 712 -25.36 -17.16 46.11
CA LEU A 712 -24.20 -17.93 45.62
C LEU A 712 -24.24 -18.20 44.10
N TRP A 713 -25.37 -17.92 43.43
CA TRP A 713 -25.51 -18.09 41.99
C TRP A 713 -26.19 -16.89 41.33
N THR A 714 -26.00 -16.77 40.03
CA THR A 714 -26.57 -15.68 39.22
C THR A 714 -28.00 -16.04 38.79
N HIS A 715 -28.94 -15.12 39.01
CA HIS A 715 -30.32 -15.24 38.55
C HIS A 715 -30.47 -14.70 37.12
N ALA A 716 -31.22 -15.42 36.28
CA ALA A 716 -31.37 -15.09 34.86
C ALA A 716 -32.06 -13.74 34.60
N ARG A 717 -33.04 -13.37 35.45
CA ARG A 717 -33.76 -12.09 35.34
C ARG A 717 -32.85 -10.90 35.62
N ASP A 718 -32.19 -10.91 36.76
CA ASP A 718 -31.31 -9.81 37.19
C ASP A 718 -30.18 -9.59 36.17
N TYR A 719 -29.57 -10.69 35.71
CA TYR A 719 -28.55 -10.66 34.66
C TYR A 719 -29.07 -10.05 33.35
N ALA A 720 -30.28 -10.46 32.91
CA ALA A 720 -30.86 -9.95 31.66
C ALA A 720 -31.17 -8.45 31.74
N ASP A 721 -31.65 -7.96 32.88
CA ASP A 721 -31.99 -6.55 33.09
C ASP A 721 -30.70 -5.68 33.12
N GLU A 722 -29.65 -6.16 33.79
CA GLU A 722 -28.32 -5.52 33.77
C GLU A 722 -27.69 -5.51 32.36
N LEU A 723 -27.81 -6.63 31.63
CA LEU A 723 -27.30 -6.73 30.26
C LEU A 723 -28.05 -5.79 29.31
N LEU A 724 -29.38 -5.66 29.46
CA LEU A 724 -30.18 -4.73 28.66
C LEU A 724 -29.75 -3.27 28.91
N ALA A 725 -29.51 -2.89 30.17
CA ALA A 725 -28.98 -1.57 30.50
C ALA A 725 -27.61 -1.34 29.84
N LEU A 726 -26.72 -2.33 29.88
CA LEU A 726 -25.42 -2.28 29.21
C LEU A 726 -25.54 -2.14 27.69
N TYR A 727 -26.49 -2.85 27.06
CA TYR A 727 -26.77 -2.70 25.63
C TYR A 727 -27.20 -1.27 25.29
N HIS A 728 -28.10 -0.68 26.06
CA HIS A 728 -28.51 0.71 25.84
C HIS A 728 -27.35 1.71 25.99
N ASP A 729 -26.46 1.47 26.96
CA ASP A 729 -25.30 2.34 27.20
C ASP A 729 -24.27 2.27 26.07
N THR A 730 -24.10 1.07 25.50
CA THR A 730 -23.06 0.76 24.50
C THR A 730 -23.53 1.02 23.05
N ALA A 731 -24.85 1.07 22.83
CA ALA A 731 -25.42 1.32 21.51
C ALA A 731 -25.01 2.69 20.93
N PRO A 732 -24.95 2.82 19.59
CA PRO A 732 -24.68 4.10 18.94
C PRO A 732 -25.61 5.22 19.42
N ARG A 733 -25.03 6.41 19.64
CA ARG A 733 -25.74 7.64 20.05
C ARG A 733 -26.33 8.40 18.86
N ARG A 734 -25.91 8.05 17.64
CA ARG A 734 -26.47 8.54 16.37
C ARG A 734 -26.99 7.40 15.52
N GLU A 735 -27.89 7.73 14.61
CA GLU A 735 -28.37 6.78 13.62
C GLU A 735 -27.25 6.47 12.62
N MET A 736 -27.05 5.19 12.34
CA MET A 736 -26.10 4.70 11.34
C MET A 736 -26.87 4.28 10.08
N GLY A 737 -26.31 4.55 8.91
CA GLY A 737 -26.91 4.28 7.60
C GLY A 737 -26.80 2.81 7.19
N VAL A 738 -27.67 2.39 6.27
CA VAL A 738 -27.58 1.07 5.62
C VAL A 738 -26.63 1.19 4.42
N SER A 739 -25.72 0.23 4.26
CA SER A 739 -24.74 0.19 3.16
C SER A 739 -24.29 -1.23 2.88
N GLU A 740 -23.49 -1.42 1.82
CA GLU A 740 -22.80 -2.69 1.52
C GLU A 740 -21.34 -2.62 1.97
N LEU A 741 -21.11 -2.21 3.22
CA LEU A 741 -19.76 -1.99 3.72
C LEU A 741 -19.07 -3.34 3.89
N ARG A 742 -17.94 -3.50 3.22
CA ARG A 742 -17.09 -4.70 3.29
C ARG A 742 -15.72 -4.22 3.73
N LEU A 743 -15.38 -4.51 4.97
CA LEU A 743 -14.10 -4.15 5.58
C LEU A 743 -13.36 -5.44 5.87
N ASP A 744 -12.09 -5.49 5.47
CA ASP A 744 -11.14 -6.49 5.91
C ASP A 744 -10.00 -5.86 6.73
N ALA A 745 -9.13 -6.71 7.28
CA ALA A 745 -7.98 -6.33 8.08
C ALA A 745 -7.09 -5.29 7.36
N GLY A 746 -6.86 -5.45 6.06
CA GLY A 746 -6.05 -4.53 5.27
C GLY A 746 -6.68 -3.14 5.16
N GLN A 747 -8.01 -3.08 5.00
CA GLN A 747 -8.76 -1.84 4.92
C GLN A 747 -8.86 -1.10 6.25
N VAL A 748 -8.62 -1.75 7.39
CA VAL A 748 -8.56 -1.14 8.74
C VAL A 748 -7.12 -1.00 9.27
N HIS A 749 -6.13 -0.92 8.36
CA HIS A 749 -4.72 -0.70 8.68
C HIS A 749 -4.08 -1.78 9.57
N LEU A 750 -4.52 -3.03 9.40
CA LEU A 750 -3.84 -4.21 9.94
C LEU A 750 -3.05 -4.89 8.84
N LEU A 751 -1.91 -5.47 9.22
CA LEU A 751 -1.24 -6.45 8.36
C LEU A 751 -2.08 -7.73 8.41
N ALA A 752 -2.62 -8.14 7.26
CA ALA A 752 -3.51 -9.29 7.13
C ALA A 752 -2.72 -10.61 7.26
N HIS A 753 -2.36 -10.96 8.49
CA HIS A 753 -1.76 -12.26 8.80
C HIS A 753 -2.87 -13.27 9.03
N PRO A 754 -2.97 -14.34 8.21
CA PRO A 754 -4.06 -15.31 8.32
C PRO A 754 -4.01 -16.08 9.64
N THR A 755 -2.81 -16.36 10.14
CA THR A 755 -2.58 -17.09 11.38
C THR A 755 -1.43 -16.48 12.16
N TRP A 756 -1.50 -16.60 13.50
CA TRP A 756 -0.43 -16.24 14.41
C TRP A 756 0.68 -17.31 14.49
N ARG A 757 0.44 -18.52 13.98
CA ARG A 757 1.36 -19.68 14.05
C ARG A 757 2.55 -19.60 13.07
N HIS A 758 2.41 -18.87 11.98
CA HIS A 758 3.41 -18.80 10.91
C HIS A 758 3.73 -17.33 10.57
N GLN A 759 4.84 -16.82 11.10
CA GLN A 759 5.31 -15.48 10.76
C GLN A 759 6.25 -15.57 9.54
N ALA A 760 5.85 -15.02 8.41
CA ALA A 760 6.83 -14.65 7.40
C ALA A 760 7.69 -13.51 7.96
N PRO A 761 9.03 -13.53 7.81
CA PRO A 761 9.85 -12.41 8.24
C PRO A 761 9.40 -11.14 7.49
N PRO A 762 9.29 -9.98 8.17
CA PRO A 762 8.90 -8.74 7.53
C PRO A 762 9.92 -8.38 6.45
N ARG A 763 9.46 -8.23 5.20
CA ARG A 763 10.29 -7.63 4.14
C ARG A 763 10.57 -6.18 4.53
N HIS A 764 11.84 -5.79 4.48
CA HIS A 764 12.32 -4.53 5.01
C HIS A 764 12.04 -3.38 4.03
N ILE A 765 11.88 -2.16 4.55
CA ILE A 765 11.61 -0.91 3.78
C ILE A 765 12.75 -0.48 2.82
N PHE A 766 13.79 -1.32 2.70
CA PHE A 766 15.00 -1.10 1.89
C PHE A 766 15.18 -2.11 0.76
N ASP A 767 14.13 -2.86 0.41
CA ASP A 767 14.19 -3.71 -0.78
C ASP A 767 14.59 -2.86 -2.01
N PRO A 768 15.54 -3.35 -2.83
CA PRO A 768 16.39 -2.54 -3.71
C PRO A 768 15.61 -1.83 -4.84
N PRO A 769 16.18 -0.77 -5.44
CA PRO A 769 15.54 -0.07 -6.54
C PRO A 769 15.33 -1.03 -7.70
N THR A 770 14.12 -1.03 -8.26
CA THR A 770 13.84 -1.60 -9.57
C THR A 770 14.73 -0.89 -10.59
N ALA A 771 15.86 -1.51 -10.94
CA ALA A 771 16.51 -1.23 -12.20
C ALA A 771 15.44 -1.44 -13.29
N ARG A 772 15.26 -0.46 -14.17
CA ARG A 772 14.25 -0.54 -15.23
C ARG A 772 14.75 -1.48 -16.31
N ASP A 773 13.95 -2.49 -16.66
CA ASP A 773 14.22 -3.42 -17.78
C ASP A 773 13.95 -2.78 -19.17
N LEU A 774 13.57 -1.49 -19.21
CA LEU A 774 13.23 -0.72 -20.42
C LEU A 774 14.00 0.59 -20.52
N SER A 775 14.33 1.00 -21.75
CA SER A 775 14.75 2.37 -22.08
C SER A 775 13.97 2.91 -23.28
N VAL A 776 13.87 4.25 -23.38
CA VAL A 776 13.25 4.94 -24.53
C VAL A 776 14.25 5.54 -25.52
N GLU A 777 15.53 5.37 -25.20
CA GLU A 777 16.67 5.68 -26.05
C GLU A 777 17.59 4.46 -26.09
N MET A 778 18.52 4.41 -27.05
CA MET A 778 19.50 3.34 -27.14
C MET A 778 20.33 3.28 -25.85
N PRO A 779 20.28 2.17 -25.08
CA PRO A 779 20.91 2.12 -23.76
C PRO A 779 22.45 2.01 -23.82
N VAL A 780 23.01 1.63 -24.96
CA VAL A 780 24.46 1.54 -25.18
C VAL A 780 24.90 2.43 -26.35
N PRO A 781 26.05 3.11 -26.26
CA PRO A 781 26.53 3.92 -27.36
C PRO A 781 26.92 3.05 -28.56
N VAL A 782 26.34 3.35 -29.73
CA VAL A 782 26.69 2.72 -31.00
C VAL A 782 27.52 3.71 -31.81
N SER A 783 28.81 3.43 -31.92
CA SER A 783 29.76 4.29 -32.64
C SER A 783 29.75 4.05 -34.15
N ASP A 784 29.22 2.92 -34.60
CA ASP A 784 29.18 2.55 -36.01
C ASP A 784 28.10 1.51 -36.27
N TRP A 785 27.52 1.54 -37.46
CA TRP A 785 26.53 0.55 -37.91
C TRP A 785 27.08 -0.18 -39.12
N PHE A 786 27.38 -1.47 -38.95
CA PHE A 786 28.05 -2.27 -39.98
C PHE A 786 27.11 -3.22 -40.73
N SER A 787 25.85 -3.35 -40.29
CA SER A 787 24.84 -4.17 -40.97
C SER A 787 23.43 -3.63 -40.72
N VAL A 788 22.66 -3.51 -41.80
CA VAL A 788 21.22 -3.19 -41.80
C VAL A 788 20.53 -4.26 -42.64
N GLN A 789 19.62 -5.02 -42.05
CA GLN A 789 18.96 -6.18 -42.69
C GLN A 789 19.90 -7.31 -43.16
N GLY A 790 21.11 -7.41 -42.59
CA GLY A 790 22.10 -8.42 -42.98
C GLY A 790 22.23 -9.60 -42.01
N ALA A 791 21.28 -9.79 -41.09
CA ALA A 791 21.33 -10.85 -40.09
C ALA A 791 20.44 -12.05 -40.46
N GLU A 792 20.91 -13.25 -40.14
CA GLU A 792 20.06 -14.45 -40.13
C GLU A 792 19.38 -14.52 -38.77
N CYS A 793 18.04 -14.50 -38.71
CA CYS A 793 17.31 -14.53 -37.45
C CYS A 793 15.96 -15.26 -37.56
N TYR A 794 15.51 -15.78 -36.42
CA TYR A 794 14.20 -16.40 -36.27
C TYR A 794 13.65 -16.13 -34.87
N ILE A 795 12.34 -15.91 -34.79
CA ILE A 795 11.61 -15.73 -33.53
C ILE A 795 10.90 -17.05 -33.21
N ASP A 796 11.29 -17.69 -32.11
CA ASP A 796 10.71 -18.95 -31.65
C ASP A 796 9.29 -18.73 -31.12
N ASP A 797 9.12 -17.70 -30.29
CA ASP A 797 7.82 -17.31 -29.74
C ASP A 797 7.75 -15.81 -29.38
N ILE A 798 6.52 -15.27 -29.38
CA ILE A 798 6.19 -13.98 -28.77
C ILE A 798 5.07 -14.22 -27.77
N CYS A 799 5.21 -13.74 -26.53
CA CYS A 799 4.21 -13.92 -25.48
C CYS A 799 3.85 -15.41 -25.24
N HIS A 800 4.85 -16.30 -25.37
CA HIS A 800 4.69 -17.76 -25.31
C HIS A 800 3.78 -18.36 -26.40
N HIS A 801 3.45 -17.56 -27.42
CA HIS A 801 2.78 -18.01 -28.64
C HIS A 801 3.82 -18.50 -29.64
N VAL A 802 3.92 -19.83 -29.78
CA VAL A 802 4.93 -20.52 -30.62
C VAL A 802 4.45 -20.58 -32.08
N PHE A 803 5.30 -20.15 -33.02
CA PHE A 803 4.96 -20.07 -34.45
C PHE A 803 5.17 -21.37 -35.25
N ALA A 804 5.55 -22.47 -34.59
CA ALA A 804 5.98 -23.72 -35.21
C ALA A 804 4.85 -24.77 -35.42
N GLY A 805 3.57 -24.40 -35.29
CA GLY A 805 2.43 -25.30 -35.42
C GLY A 805 1.73 -25.25 -36.79
N VAL A 806 1.20 -26.39 -37.26
CA VAL A 806 0.42 -26.52 -38.52
C VAL A 806 -0.98 -25.88 -38.42
N GLU A 807 -1.41 -25.51 -37.22
CA GLU A 807 -2.64 -24.75 -36.95
C GLU A 807 -2.32 -23.54 -36.07
N GLU A 808 -2.48 -22.32 -36.60
CA GLU A 808 -2.35 -21.07 -35.84
C GLU A 808 -3.50 -20.97 -34.83
N LYS A 809 -3.20 -21.23 -33.54
CA LYS A 809 -4.16 -20.95 -32.47
C LYS A 809 -4.38 -19.44 -32.35
N PRO A 810 -5.62 -18.96 -32.11
CA PRO A 810 -5.84 -17.54 -31.87
C PRO A 810 -5.06 -17.10 -30.62
N PHE A 811 -4.34 -15.98 -30.73
CA PHE A 811 -3.61 -15.39 -29.62
C PHE A 811 -4.61 -14.86 -28.57
N GLN A 812 -4.51 -15.32 -27.32
CA GLN A 812 -5.47 -15.01 -26.25
C GLN A 812 -5.16 -13.72 -25.49
N GLY A 813 -4.17 -12.95 -25.96
CA GLY A 813 -3.65 -11.79 -25.27
C GLY A 813 -2.63 -12.15 -24.19
N ALA A 814 -1.73 -11.22 -23.86
CA ALA A 814 -0.75 -11.40 -22.80
C ALA A 814 -0.57 -10.12 -21.97
N PRO A 815 -0.41 -10.25 -20.63
CA PRO A 815 -0.18 -9.10 -19.76
C PRO A 815 1.24 -8.54 -19.83
N GLU A 816 2.17 -9.28 -20.43
CA GLU A 816 3.59 -8.93 -20.53
C GLU A 816 4.11 -9.31 -21.91
N PHE A 817 4.99 -8.48 -22.46
CA PHE A 817 5.68 -8.76 -23.71
C PHE A 817 6.83 -9.73 -23.43
N HIS A 818 6.78 -10.89 -24.07
CA HIS A 818 7.89 -11.85 -24.10
C HIS A 818 8.32 -12.05 -25.55
N ILE A 819 9.62 -12.17 -25.78
CA ILE A 819 10.18 -12.54 -27.08
C ILE A 819 11.35 -13.49 -26.87
N ARG A 820 11.40 -14.55 -27.66
CA ARG A 820 12.51 -15.50 -27.67
C ARG A 820 12.85 -15.89 -29.10
N GLY A 821 14.13 -16.06 -29.39
CA GLY A 821 14.60 -16.42 -30.72
C GLY A 821 16.11 -16.57 -30.80
N TRP A 822 16.63 -16.50 -32.02
CA TRP A 822 18.07 -16.48 -32.27
C TRP A 822 18.41 -15.50 -33.40
N MET A 823 19.63 -14.97 -33.35
CA MET A 823 20.17 -14.04 -34.35
C MET A 823 21.66 -14.31 -34.57
N ILE A 824 22.06 -14.43 -35.84
CA ILE A 824 23.44 -14.64 -36.27
C ILE A 824 23.80 -13.54 -37.27
N LEU A 825 25.00 -12.99 -37.11
CA LEU A 825 25.59 -12.07 -38.07
C LEU A 825 26.70 -12.81 -38.83
N PRO A 826 26.57 -13.00 -40.16
CA PRO A 826 27.60 -13.65 -40.95
C PRO A 826 28.98 -12.99 -40.74
N GLY A 827 29.99 -13.81 -40.41
CA GLY A 827 31.37 -13.34 -40.20
C GLY A 827 31.69 -12.80 -38.79
N ILE A 828 30.72 -12.72 -37.87
CA ILE A 828 30.94 -12.25 -36.49
C ILE A 828 30.83 -13.43 -35.51
N SER A 829 31.92 -13.73 -34.81
CA SER A 829 32.01 -14.86 -33.86
C SER A 829 31.67 -14.51 -32.41
N SER A 830 31.54 -13.21 -32.08
CA SER A 830 31.12 -12.74 -30.76
C SER A 830 29.60 -12.54 -30.71
N ALA A 831 28.98 -12.96 -29.62
CA ALA A 831 27.53 -12.84 -29.45
C ALA A 831 27.08 -11.37 -29.27
N GLY A 832 27.86 -10.52 -28.60
CA GLY A 832 27.46 -9.13 -28.31
C GLY A 832 26.27 -8.99 -27.34
N GLN A 833 25.87 -7.73 -27.10
CA GLN A 833 24.66 -7.39 -26.35
C GLN A 833 23.44 -7.37 -27.28
N MET A 834 22.34 -7.98 -26.85
CA MET A 834 21.13 -8.11 -27.64
C MET A 834 20.04 -7.18 -27.12
N PHE A 835 19.39 -6.44 -28.00
CA PHE A 835 18.24 -5.62 -27.68
C PHE A 835 17.09 -5.89 -28.63
N THR A 836 15.88 -5.92 -28.10
CA THR A 836 14.65 -5.79 -28.89
C THR A 836 14.19 -4.34 -28.82
N VAL A 837 13.88 -3.74 -29.96
CA VAL A 837 13.29 -2.40 -30.06
C VAL A 837 11.86 -2.51 -30.59
N LEU A 838 10.91 -1.90 -29.88
CA LEU A 838 9.54 -1.72 -30.34
C LEU A 838 9.42 -0.33 -30.97
N LEU A 839 9.02 -0.31 -32.24
CA LEU A 839 8.95 0.88 -33.09
C LEU A 839 7.48 1.19 -33.38
N GLY A 840 6.95 2.26 -32.81
CA GLY A 840 5.56 2.68 -33.02
C GLY A 840 5.28 3.02 -34.49
N GLU A 841 4.03 2.79 -34.92
CA GLU A 841 3.53 3.22 -36.24
C GLU A 841 3.58 4.73 -36.43
N ASP A 842 3.25 5.48 -35.38
CA ASP A 842 3.40 6.92 -35.35
C ASP A 842 4.89 7.31 -35.17
N PRO A 843 5.46 8.14 -36.07
CA PRO A 843 6.83 8.64 -35.96
C PRO A 843 7.14 9.30 -34.62
N ASP A 844 6.16 9.95 -34.00
CA ASP A 844 6.31 10.69 -32.74
C ASP A 844 6.18 9.81 -31.49
N SER A 845 5.77 8.54 -31.66
CA SER A 845 5.76 7.56 -30.57
C SER A 845 7.17 7.24 -30.09
N ALA A 846 7.33 7.11 -28.77
CA ALA A 846 8.59 6.70 -28.17
C ALA A 846 8.97 5.28 -28.63
N MET A 847 10.25 5.08 -28.94
CA MET A 847 10.79 3.74 -29.12
C MET A 847 10.96 3.07 -27.76
N ILE A 848 10.81 1.75 -27.71
CA ILE A 848 10.96 0.98 -26.46
C ILE A 848 12.07 -0.04 -26.67
N PHE A 849 13.19 0.13 -26.00
CA PHE A 849 14.30 -0.80 -26.02
C PHE A 849 14.25 -1.71 -24.79
N LEU A 850 14.40 -3.00 -25.04
CA LEU A 850 14.45 -4.07 -24.06
C LEU A 850 15.79 -4.80 -24.22
N GLU A 851 16.59 -4.87 -23.16
CA GLU A 851 17.78 -5.73 -23.16
C GLU A 851 17.36 -7.20 -23.06
N CYS A 852 17.85 -8.02 -24.00
CA CYS A 852 17.56 -9.44 -24.05
C CYS A 852 18.74 -10.24 -23.50
N GLN A 853 18.44 -11.23 -22.67
CA GLN A 853 19.43 -12.17 -22.16
C GLN A 853 19.88 -13.11 -23.28
N ARG A 854 21.20 -13.30 -23.43
CA ARG A 854 21.80 -14.21 -24.40
C ARG A 854 21.65 -15.67 -23.96
N GLU A 855 21.07 -16.51 -24.80
CA GLU A 855 20.87 -17.95 -24.55
C GLU A 855 21.84 -18.82 -25.38
N ILE A 856 22.23 -19.97 -24.81
CA ILE A 856 23.03 -20.97 -25.52
C ILE A 856 22.13 -21.75 -26.50
N ARG A 857 22.54 -21.83 -27.77
CA ARG A 857 21.81 -22.55 -28.84
C ARG A 857 22.76 -23.47 -29.61
N ALA A 858 22.91 -24.69 -29.12
CA ALA A 858 23.80 -25.69 -29.72
C ALA A 858 23.30 -26.16 -31.10
N ASP A 859 21.99 -26.29 -31.25
CA ASP A 859 21.29 -26.61 -32.50
C ASP A 859 21.62 -25.62 -33.63
N ILE A 860 21.75 -24.33 -33.30
CA ILE A 860 22.08 -23.29 -34.26
C ILE A 860 23.56 -23.33 -34.65
N ALA A 861 24.45 -23.71 -33.72
CA ALA A 861 25.88 -23.88 -34.00
C ALA A 861 26.17 -25.06 -34.94
N GLU A 862 25.27 -26.05 -35.01
CA GLU A 862 25.34 -27.15 -35.99
C GLU A 862 24.91 -26.71 -37.39
N LEU A 863 23.93 -25.81 -37.50
CA LEU A 863 23.39 -25.32 -38.77
C LEU A 863 24.28 -24.26 -39.44
N PHE A 864 24.92 -23.39 -38.66
CA PHE A 864 25.73 -22.28 -39.16
C PHE A 864 27.17 -22.37 -38.65
N ALA A 865 28.09 -22.76 -39.54
CA ALA A 865 29.51 -22.79 -39.24
C ALA A 865 30.01 -21.39 -38.82
N ASN A 866 30.68 -21.31 -37.66
CA ASN A 866 31.15 -20.07 -36.99
C ASN A 866 30.09 -19.25 -36.24
N ALA A 867 28.86 -19.76 -36.06
CA ALA A 867 27.88 -19.08 -35.20
C ALA A 867 28.35 -19.03 -33.73
N PRO A 868 28.16 -17.91 -33.01
CA PRO A 868 28.45 -17.84 -31.58
C PRO A 868 27.63 -18.87 -30.80
N ARG A 869 28.22 -19.54 -29.79
CA ARG A 869 27.49 -20.50 -28.93
C ARG A 869 26.26 -19.90 -28.25
N ARG A 870 26.28 -18.59 -27.99
CA ARG A 870 25.17 -17.82 -27.42
C ARG A 870 24.43 -17.01 -28.48
N SER A 871 24.00 -17.66 -29.56
CA SER A 871 23.24 -17.02 -30.65
C SER A 871 21.76 -16.81 -30.31
N GLY A 872 21.25 -17.48 -29.28
CA GLY A 872 19.89 -17.30 -28.78
C GLY A 872 19.71 -16.03 -27.96
N PHE A 873 18.46 -15.59 -27.81
CA PHE A 873 18.08 -14.52 -26.92
C PHE A 873 16.67 -14.69 -26.37
N SER A 874 16.42 -14.15 -25.17
CA SER A 874 15.09 -13.98 -24.60
C SER A 874 14.95 -12.65 -23.87
N GLY A 875 13.79 -12.03 -23.98
CA GLY A 875 13.46 -10.78 -23.31
C GLY A 875 12.03 -10.84 -22.78
N LYS A 876 11.81 -10.27 -21.59
CA LYS A 876 10.48 -10.23 -20.97
C LYS A 876 10.28 -8.91 -20.24
N VAL A 877 9.14 -8.28 -20.45
CA VAL A 877 8.82 -7.00 -19.80
C VAL A 877 7.33 -6.68 -19.78
N ALA A 878 6.88 -5.91 -18.78
CA ALA A 878 5.52 -5.40 -18.74
C ALA A 878 5.43 -4.03 -19.46
N LEU A 879 4.50 -3.91 -20.41
CA LEU A 879 4.19 -2.65 -21.10
C LEU A 879 2.99 -1.99 -20.41
N ARG A 880 3.25 -0.98 -19.57
CA ARG A 880 2.23 -0.33 -18.72
C ARG A 880 2.06 1.15 -19.08
N GLY A 881 0.81 1.56 -19.28
CA GLY A 881 0.42 2.95 -19.51
C GLY A 881 0.18 3.31 -20.98
N LYS A 882 -0.44 4.48 -21.23
CA LYS A 882 -0.81 4.93 -22.58
C LYS A 882 0.38 5.15 -23.53
N TRP A 883 1.57 5.46 -23.01
CA TRP A 883 2.77 5.72 -23.84
C TRP A 883 3.32 4.49 -24.58
N CYS A 884 2.90 3.29 -24.18
CA CYS A 884 3.24 2.03 -24.85
C CYS A 884 2.01 1.37 -25.49
N GLU A 885 0.92 2.12 -25.71
CA GLU A 885 -0.24 1.68 -26.47
C GLU A 885 -0.06 1.92 -27.97
N GLY A 886 -0.81 1.17 -28.76
CA GLY A 886 -0.77 1.23 -30.21
C GLY A 886 -0.01 0.06 -30.81
N ARG A 887 0.35 0.23 -32.08
CA ARG A 887 0.93 -0.83 -32.89
C ARG A 887 2.43 -0.64 -33.04
N PHE A 888 3.18 -1.68 -32.72
CA PHE A 888 4.64 -1.68 -32.70
C PHE A 888 5.20 -2.73 -33.65
N ARG A 889 6.16 -2.29 -34.47
CA ARG A 889 7.04 -3.18 -35.22
C ARG A 889 8.21 -3.62 -34.34
N ILE A 890 8.67 -4.85 -34.51
CA ILE A 890 9.75 -5.41 -33.69
C ILE A 890 11.06 -5.38 -34.48
N GLY A 891 12.02 -4.60 -33.99
CA GLY A 891 13.41 -4.60 -34.44
C GLY A 891 14.32 -5.34 -33.47
N LEU A 892 15.40 -5.93 -34.00
CA LEU A 892 16.46 -6.60 -33.26
C LEU A 892 17.76 -5.84 -33.48
N ILE A 893 18.48 -5.58 -32.40
CA ILE A 893 19.76 -4.87 -32.42
C ILE A 893 20.80 -5.72 -31.70
N ASN A 894 21.90 -6.01 -32.38
CA ASN A 894 23.06 -6.64 -31.75
C ASN A 894 24.24 -5.66 -31.73
N VAL A 895 24.81 -5.41 -30.55
CA VAL A 895 25.96 -4.52 -30.38
C VAL A 895 27.19 -5.32 -29.97
N VAL A 896 28.23 -5.27 -30.80
CA VAL A 896 29.51 -5.94 -30.59
C VAL A 896 30.62 -4.90 -30.59
N ASN A 897 31.32 -4.74 -29.47
CA ASN A 897 32.44 -3.80 -29.32
C ASN A 897 32.14 -2.36 -29.80
N GLY A 898 30.93 -1.87 -29.54
CA GLY A 898 30.47 -0.53 -29.95
C GLY A 898 30.00 -0.40 -31.40
N GLN A 899 29.91 -1.51 -32.15
CA GLN A 899 29.36 -1.56 -33.50
C GLN A 899 28.00 -2.29 -33.49
N GLY A 900 26.99 -1.66 -34.07
CA GLY A 900 25.62 -2.15 -34.10
C GLY A 900 25.25 -2.82 -35.42
N ALA A 901 24.39 -3.84 -35.34
CA ALA A 901 23.66 -4.40 -36.47
C ALA A 901 22.15 -4.35 -36.19
N PHE A 902 21.37 -3.85 -37.15
CA PHE A 902 19.91 -3.70 -37.02
C PHE A 902 19.16 -4.62 -37.98
N GLN A 903 18.15 -5.31 -37.47
CA GLN A 903 17.28 -6.22 -38.22
C GLN A 903 15.81 -5.97 -37.83
N LEU A 904 15.03 -5.37 -38.73
CA LEU A 904 13.57 -5.27 -38.57
C LEU A 904 12.92 -6.61 -38.94
N THR A 905 12.10 -7.16 -38.04
CA THR A 905 11.45 -8.46 -38.24
C THR A 905 10.14 -8.33 -39.03
N SER A 906 9.54 -9.45 -39.40
CA SER A 906 8.19 -9.49 -39.96
C SER A 906 7.08 -9.50 -38.89
N MET A 907 7.45 -9.39 -37.61
CA MET A 907 6.51 -9.50 -36.49
C MET A 907 6.18 -8.12 -35.92
N GLN A 908 4.92 -7.94 -35.57
CA GLN A 908 4.38 -6.74 -34.94
C GLN A 908 3.46 -7.15 -33.79
N ILE A 909 3.27 -6.23 -32.85
CA ILE A 909 2.34 -6.37 -31.75
C ILE A 909 1.40 -5.18 -31.69
N GLU A 910 0.21 -5.41 -31.16
CA GLU A 910 -0.75 -4.37 -30.81
C GLU A 910 -0.95 -4.39 -29.30
N VAL A 911 -0.73 -3.25 -28.65
CA VAL A 911 -0.86 -3.08 -27.20
C VAL A 911 -2.05 -2.18 -26.93
N GLU A 912 -2.99 -2.66 -26.11
CA GLU A 912 -4.21 -1.94 -25.76
C GLU A 912 -4.59 -2.25 -24.31
N GLY A 913 -4.80 -1.21 -23.50
CA GLY A 913 -5.12 -1.38 -22.08
C GLY A 913 -4.00 -2.04 -21.28
N GLY A 914 -2.74 -1.79 -21.67
CA GLY A 914 -1.55 -2.40 -21.05
C GLY A 914 -1.40 -3.90 -21.29
N GLN A 915 -2.09 -4.46 -22.28
CA GLN A 915 -1.99 -5.86 -22.68
C GLN A 915 -1.65 -5.97 -24.16
N ILE A 916 -0.83 -6.97 -24.51
CA ILE A 916 -0.61 -7.33 -25.91
C ILE A 916 -1.88 -8.04 -26.35
N ARG A 917 -2.61 -7.47 -27.31
CA ARG A 917 -3.89 -7.99 -27.80
C ARG A 917 -3.75 -8.80 -29.08
N LYS A 918 -2.83 -8.39 -29.96
CA LYS A 918 -2.60 -9.06 -31.24
C LYS A 918 -1.12 -9.20 -31.53
N ILE A 919 -0.80 -10.27 -32.25
CA ILE A 919 0.49 -10.49 -32.91
C ILE A 919 0.18 -10.51 -34.41
N ILE A 920 0.88 -9.69 -35.20
CA ILE A 920 0.64 -9.53 -36.63
C ILE A 920 1.91 -9.85 -37.39
N ARG A 921 1.78 -10.64 -38.46
CA ARG A 921 2.90 -10.97 -39.35
C ARG A 921 2.78 -10.19 -40.66
N SER A 922 3.73 -9.30 -40.91
CA SER A 922 3.80 -8.46 -42.11
C SER A 922 5.25 -8.15 -42.46
N ALA A 923 5.67 -8.50 -43.68
CA ALA A 923 7.03 -8.22 -44.15
C ALA A 923 7.20 -6.70 -44.40
N PRO A 924 8.26 -6.06 -43.88
CA PRO A 924 8.48 -4.64 -44.07
C PRO A 924 9.03 -4.33 -45.48
N SER A 925 8.70 -3.15 -46.02
CA SER A 925 9.32 -2.63 -47.25
C SER A 925 10.72 -2.06 -46.98
N ASN A 926 11.55 -1.94 -48.02
CA ASN A 926 12.89 -1.34 -47.90
C ASN A 926 12.84 0.11 -47.38
N ASP A 927 11.86 0.91 -47.81
CA ASP A 927 11.70 2.29 -47.34
C ASP A 927 11.37 2.34 -45.85
N LEU A 928 10.51 1.43 -45.38
CA LEU A 928 10.13 1.34 -43.97
C LEU A 928 11.34 0.91 -43.12
N ILE A 929 12.09 -0.09 -43.56
CA ILE A 929 13.34 -0.52 -42.91
C ILE A 929 14.30 0.65 -42.73
N LEU A 930 14.53 1.43 -43.80
CA LEU A 930 15.45 2.56 -43.77
C LEU A 930 14.93 3.68 -42.85
N SER A 931 13.62 3.92 -42.83
CA SER A 931 13.00 4.92 -41.96
C SER A 931 13.14 4.56 -40.47
N ASP A 932 12.83 3.31 -40.09
CA ASP A 932 12.96 2.83 -38.71
C ASP A 932 14.44 2.76 -38.28
N PHE A 933 15.35 2.36 -39.18
CA PHE A 933 16.78 2.38 -38.91
C PHE A 933 17.30 3.80 -38.62
N ARG A 934 16.81 4.82 -39.32
CA ARG A 934 17.17 6.22 -39.03
C ARG A 934 16.72 6.61 -37.61
N ARG A 935 15.46 6.32 -37.26
CA ARG A 935 14.96 6.57 -35.89
C ARG A 935 15.85 5.92 -34.83
N VAL A 936 16.19 4.64 -35.01
CA VAL A 936 17.05 3.88 -34.08
C VAL A 936 18.46 4.47 -34.00
N SER A 937 19.09 4.75 -35.15
CA SER A 937 20.48 5.24 -35.18
C SER A 937 20.62 6.67 -34.66
N HIS A 938 19.55 7.46 -34.66
CA HIS A 938 19.50 8.82 -34.09
C HIS A 938 19.05 8.86 -32.63
N SER A 939 18.68 7.73 -32.04
CA SER A 939 18.32 7.59 -30.62
C SER A 939 19.55 7.42 -29.71
N ASP A 940 20.60 8.20 -29.97
CA ASP A 940 21.91 8.14 -29.31
C ASP A 940 22.04 9.09 -28.10
N GLY A 941 20.93 9.72 -27.71
CA GLY A 941 20.84 10.65 -26.58
C GLY A 941 21.52 12.01 -26.83
N LEU A 942 21.86 12.35 -28.07
CA LEU A 942 22.36 13.68 -28.44
C LEU A 942 21.22 14.62 -28.81
N MET A 943 21.18 15.78 -28.17
CA MET A 943 20.29 16.87 -28.57
C MET A 943 20.79 17.50 -29.87
N ARG A 944 19.93 17.53 -30.88
CA ARG A 944 20.18 18.14 -32.20
C ARG A 944 19.43 19.46 -32.32
N GLY A 945 19.85 20.33 -33.24
CA GLY A 945 19.23 21.66 -33.45
C GLY A 945 19.66 22.75 -32.48
N VAL A 946 20.36 22.41 -31.39
CA VAL A 946 20.77 23.35 -30.32
C VAL A 946 22.29 23.45 -30.19
N LYS A 947 22.76 24.56 -29.60
CA LYS A 947 24.18 24.72 -29.19
C LYS A 947 24.57 23.75 -28.08
N LEU A 948 25.68 23.04 -28.27
CA LEU A 948 26.31 22.13 -27.31
C LEU A 948 27.58 22.75 -26.71
N SER A 949 27.83 22.49 -25.43
CA SER A 949 28.96 23.05 -24.67
C SER A 949 30.30 22.33 -24.91
N GLY A 950 30.26 21.13 -25.51
CA GLY A 950 31.42 20.28 -25.78
C GLY A 950 31.05 19.09 -26.65
N VAL A 951 32.04 18.23 -26.91
CA VAL A 951 31.91 17.04 -27.76
C VAL A 951 32.28 15.80 -26.96
N GLY A 952 31.49 14.73 -27.12
CA GLY A 952 31.70 13.44 -26.45
C GLY A 952 31.40 13.43 -24.94
N LYS A 953 31.43 12.24 -24.33
CA LYS A 953 31.02 12.01 -22.92
C LYS A 953 32.16 11.51 -22.01
N HIS A 954 33.33 11.20 -22.56
CA HIS A 954 34.49 10.64 -21.84
C HIS A 954 35.78 11.25 -22.37
N GLN A 955 36.89 11.05 -21.65
CA GLN A 955 38.22 11.46 -22.08
C GLN A 955 38.57 10.84 -23.44
N MET A 956 39.03 11.68 -24.36
CA MET A 956 39.35 11.28 -25.74
C MET A 956 40.74 11.75 -26.15
N HIS A 957 41.34 11.03 -27.12
CA HIS A 957 42.66 11.27 -27.65
C HIS A 957 42.62 11.61 -29.15
N PRO A 958 43.51 12.46 -29.67
CA PRO A 958 43.55 12.75 -31.10
C PRO A 958 43.96 11.50 -31.89
N TYR A 959 43.28 11.24 -33.02
CA TYR A 959 43.60 10.13 -33.90
C TYR A 959 44.87 10.43 -34.71
N THR A 960 45.98 9.78 -34.38
CA THR A 960 47.29 10.02 -35.01
C THR A 960 47.61 9.09 -36.19
N SER A 961 46.80 8.07 -36.43
CA SER A 961 47.08 6.99 -37.39
C SER A 961 46.49 7.23 -38.80
N GLY A 962 45.88 8.38 -39.05
CA GLY A 962 45.31 8.74 -40.35
C GLY A 962 44.65 10.11 -40.37
N ALA A 963 44.24 10.54 -41.56
CA ALA A 963 43.53 11.80 -41.79
C ALA A 963 42.00 11.59 -41.73
N LEU A 964 41.28 12.61 -41.23
CA LEU A 964 39.83 12.75 -41.45
C LEU A 964 39.60 13.23 -42.89
N ASP A 965 39.00 12.37 -43.71
CA ASP A 965 38.54 12.72 -45.05
C ASP A 965 37.09 13.20 -44.99
N TYR A 966 36.73 14.16 -45.82
CA TYR A 966 35.38 14.72 -45.86
C TYR A 966 35.01 15.35 -47.20
N SER A 967 33.70 15.53 -47.41
CA SER A 967 33.11 16.40 -48.42
C SER A 967 31.84 17.03 -47.86
N ILE A 968 31.54 18.26 -48.28
CA ILE A 968 30.28 18.95 -47.98
C ILE A 968 29.49 19.02 -49.28
N ASP A 969 28.31 18.42 -49.29
CA ASP A 969 27.41 18.38 -50.46
C ASP A 969 26.45 19.57 -50.45
N ASP A 970 26.06 20.03 -49.26
CA ASP A 970 25.13 21.15 -49.06
C ASP A 970 25.50 21.93 -47.78
N PHE A 971 25.41 23.25 -47.85
CA PHE A 971 25.60 24.18 -46.75
C PHE A 971 24.75 25.43 -47.03
N THR A 972 23.84 25.77 -46.12
CA THR A 972 22.89 26.88 -46.31
C THR A 972 23.59 28.18 -46.71
N GLY A 973 23.12 28.80 -47.80
CA GLY A 973 23.64 30.04 -48.34
C GLY A 973 24.89 29.94 -49.22
N LEU A 974 25.53 28.77 -49.31
CA LEU A 974 26.87 28.68 -49.93
C LEU A 974 27.08 27.46 -50.85
N VAL A 975 26.61 26.28 -50.44
CA VAL A 975 26.84 25.01 -51.17
C VAL A 975 25.50 24.33 -51.43
N GLY A 976 25.25 23.94 -52.68
CA GLY A 976 23.99 23.32 -53.13
C GLY A 976 23.67 23.70 -54.59
N ASP A 977 22.77 22.99 -55.25
CA ASP A 977 22.34 23.28 -56.63
C ASP A 977 20.81 23.37 -56.74
N PRO A 978 20.20 24.57 -56.59
CA PRO A 978 20.80 25.83 -56.11
C PRO A 978 20.97 25.84 -54.57
N PRO A 979 21.85 26.69 -53.99
CA PRO A 979 22.01 26.80 -52.54
C PRO A 979 20.74 27.31 -51.86
N ALA A 980 20.40 26.77 -50.69
CA ALA A 980 19.28 27.25 -49.88
C ALA A 980 19.49 28.71 -49.41
N GLU A 981 18.45 29.56 -49.45
CA GLU A 981 18.55 30.97 -49.05
C GLU A 981 18.82 31.15 -47.54
N LEU A 982 19.64 32.15 -47.21
CA LEU A 982 19.88 32.57 -45.82
C LEU A 982 18.76 33.49 -45.34
N THR A 983 18.22 33.19 -44.17
CA THR A 983 17.29 34.08 -43.47
C THR A 983 17.91 34.50 -42.13
N PRO A 984 17.82 35.78 -41.71
CA PRO A 984 18.45 36.26 -40.48
C PRO A 984 18.05 35.50 -39.22
N ASP A 985 16.80 35.04 -39.15
CA ASP A 985 16.25 34.27 -38.03
C ASP A 985 16.17 32.76 -38.34
N GLY A 986 16.77 32.32 -39.45
CA GLY A 986 16.70 30.95 -39.93
C GLY A 986 17.72 30.01 -39.31
N SER A 987 17.71 28.77 -39.81
CA SER A 987 18.68 27.74 -39.47
C SER A 987 19.83 27.64 -40.47
N LEU A 988 20.99 27.21 -40.00
CA LEU A 988 22.06 26.69 -40.84
C LEU A 988 21.92 25.17 -40.98
N SER A 989 21.75 24.69 -42.19
CA SER A 989 21.75 23.27 -42.52
C SER A 989 23.05 22.89 -43.23
N VAL A 990 23.55 21.70 -42.94
CA VAL A 990 24.75 21.13 -43.57
C VAL A 990 24.53 19.66 -43.88
N ARG A 991 25.04 19.19 -45.02
CA ARG A 991 25.04 17.78 -45.44
C ARG A 991 26.34 17.42 -46.13
N GLY A 992 26.82 16.20 -45.92
CA GLY A 992 28.05 15.74 -46.53
C GLY A 992 28.42 14.30 -46.17
N TRP A 993 29.71 13.98 -46.24
CA TRP A 993 30.28 12.75 -45.72
C TRP A 993 31.64 13.00 -45.06
N MET A 994 31.98 12.21 -44.03
CA MET A 994 33.30 12.21 -43.40
C MET A 994 33.61 10.89 -42.69
N PHE A 995 34.88 10.47 -42.74
CA PHE A 995 35.38 9.27 -42.04
C PHE A 995 36.91 9.32 -41.89
N PHE A 996 37.47 8.50 -40.99
CA PHE A 996 38.91 8.33 -40.84
C PHE A 996 39.44 7.24 -41.77
N ARG A 997 40.55 7.49 -42.45
CA ARG A 997 41.28 6.42 -43.13
C ARG A 997 41.79 5.39 -42.11
N ASN A 998 41.71 4.12 -42.49
CA ASN A 998 42.12 2.97 -41.67
C ASN A 998 41.28 2.71 -40.41
N LEU A 999 40.19 3.46 -40.20
CA LEU A 999 39.25 3.22 -39.11
C LEU A 999 37.92 2.80 -39.71
N SER A 1000 37.54 1.54 -39.52
CA SER A 1000 36.33 0.94 -40.11
C SER A 1000 35.03 1.35 -39.42
N ARG A 1001 34.99 2.54 -38.80
CA ARG A 1001 33.89 3.01 -37.95
C ARG A 1001 33.53 4.45 -38.28
N ALA A 1002 32.23 4.73 -38.49
CA ALA A 1002 31.76 6.08 -38.82
C ALA A 1002 31.98 7.09 -37.69
N GLY A 1003 31.62 6.73 -36.46
CA GLY A 1003 31.67 7.63 -35.31
C GLY A 1003 30.50 8.60 -35.21
N GLN A 1004 30.53 9.45 -34.19
CA GLN A 1004 29.62 10.57 -34.01
C GLN A 1004 30.14 11.80 -34.73
N ALA A 1005 29.23 12.49 -35.43
CA ALA A 1005 29.53 13.65 -36.25
C ALA A 1005 29.08 14.95 -35.55
N TYR A 1006 29.93 15.97 -35.57
CA TYR A 1006 29.62 17.28 -35.01
C TYR A 1006 30.06 18.38 -35.98
N GLY A 1007 29.23 19.43 -36.06
CA GLY A 1007 29.62 20.71 -36.64
C GLY A 1007 30.09 21.64 -35.53
N GLY A 1008 31.19 22.35 -35.75
CA GLY A 1008 31.71 23.35 -34.85
C GLY A 1008 31.81 24.73 -35.51
N LEU A 1009 31.65 25.77 -34.72
CA LEU A 1009 31.80 27.17 -35.10
C LEU A 1009 32.87 27.81 -34.22
N VAL A 1010 34.02 28.16 -34.81
CA VAL A 1010 35.19 28.71 -34.13
C VAL A 1010 35.23 30.21 -34.30
N SER A 1011 35.16 30.98 -33.21
CA SER A 1011 35.20 32.44 -33.27
C SER A 1011 36.60 32.94 -33.68
N GLU A 1012 36.65 33.87 -34.63
CA GLU A 1012 37.90 34.55 -35.02
C GLU A 1012 38.37 35.54 -33.95
N SER A 1013 37.44 36.17 -33.24
CA SER A 1013 37.74 37.26 -32.29
C SER A 1013 37.74 36.81 -30.83
N ARG A 1014 37.02 35.74 -30.47
CA ARG A 1014 36.86 35.24 -29.10
C ARG A 1014 37.47 33.85 -28.93
N ASP A 1015 37.96 33.53 -27.74
CA ASP A 1015 38.49 32.19 -27.42
C ASP A 1015 37.30 31.23 -27.18
N GLU A 1016 36.52 30.99 -28.23
CA GLU A 1016 35.22 30.33 -28.19
C GLU A 1016 35.05 29.37 -29.39
N ILE A 1017 34.52 28.18 -29.09
CA ILE A 1017 34.03 27.21 -30.07
C ILE A 1017 32.67 26.71 -29.62
N VAL A 1018 31.71 26.64 -30.55
CA VAL A 1018 30.35 26.17 -30.31
C VAL A 1018 30.06 24.97 -31.18
N PHE A 1019 29.46 23.92 -30.62
CA PHE A 1019 29.17 22.69 -31.35
C PHE A 1019 27.67 22.49 -31.55
N PHE A 1020 27.33 21.66 -32.54
CA PHE A 1020 26.01 21.07 -32.71
C PHE A 1020 26.16 19.65 -33.26
N ALA A 1021 25.30 18.74 -32.80
CA ALA A 1021 25.33 17.35 -33.25
C ALA A 1021 24.77 17.20 -34.66
N LEU A 1022 25.41 16.34 -35.45
CA LEU A 1022 24.98 15.96 -36.78
C LEU A 1022 24.43 14.52 -36.76
N GLU A 1023 23.45 14.26 -37.60
CA GLU A 1023 22.91 12.93 -37.89
C GLU A 1023 23.84 12.18 -38.84
N ARG A 1024 24.12 10.91 -38.55
CA ARG A 1024 24.79 10.02 -39.49
C ARG A 1024 23.79 9.46 -40.50
N VAL A 1025 24.20 9.35 -41.77
CA VAL A 1025 23.36 8.81 -42.85
C VAL A 1025 24.13 7.82 -43.73
N ILE A 1026 23.40 6.87 -44.33
CA ILE A 1026 23.97 5.87 -45.23
C ILE A 1026 24.41 6.52 -46.54
N ARG A 1027 25.64 6.24 -47.00
CA ARG A 1027 26.23 6.73 -48.26
C ARG A 1027 26.94 5.61 -49.02
N ALA A 1028 26.17 4.77 -49.69
CA ALA A 1028 26.70 3.63 -50.44
C ALA A 1028 27.61 4.05 -51.60
N ASP A 1029 27.34 5.21 -52.21
CA ASP A 1029 28.16 5.84 -53.25
C ASP A 1029 29.58 6.13 -52.77
N VAL A 1030 29.75 6.61 -51.53
CA VAL A 1030 31.08 6.87 -50.94
C VAL A 1030 31.87 5.57 -50.80
N GLY A 1031 31.21 4.46 -50.41
CA GLY A 1031 31.84 3.14 -50.31
C GLY A 1031 32.33 2.58 -51.65
N THR A 1032 31.78 3.03 -52.79
CA THR A 1032 32.28 2.63 -54.12
C THR A 1032 33.60 3.32 -54.48
N ALA A 1033 33.76 4.58 -54.07
CA ALA A 1033 34.98 5.37 -54.30
C ALA A 1033 36.07 5.08 -53.25
N HIS A 1034 35.66 4.85 -52.00
CA HIS A 1034 36.52 4.61 -50.85
C HIS A 1034 36.17 3.27 -50.21
N ARG A 1035 36.91 2.20 -50.55
CA ARG A 1035 36.60 0.82 -50.11
C ARG A 1035 36.65 0.62 -48.60
N ASP A 1036 37.35 1.48 -47.87
CA ASP A 1036 37.47 1.48 -46.41
C ASP A 1036 36.42 2.36 -45.70
N ALA A 1037 35.54 3.04 -46.46
CA ALA A 1037 34.53 3.90 -45.87
C ALA A 1037 33.43 3.09 -45.13
N PRO A 1038 33.05 3.49 -43.91
CA PRO A 1038 31.96 2.87 -43.17
C PRO A 1038 30.60 3.14 -43.84
N ILE A 1039 29.62 2.27 -43.60
CA ILE A 1039 28.28 2.36 -44.23
C ILE A 1039 27.61 3.71 -43.94
N CYS A 1040 27.76 4.22 -42.72
CA CYS A 1040 27.22 5.50 -42.26
C CYS A 1040 28.23 6.65 -42.38
N ALA A 1041 29.06 6.68 -43.43
CA ALA A 1041 30.02 7.76 -43.66
C ALA A 1041 29.37 9.14 -43.90
N GLY A 1042 28.09 9.19 -44.27
CA GLY A 1042 27.37 10.45 -44.48
C GLY A 1042 27.01 11.18 -43.18
N PHE A 1043 26.79 12.49 -43.28
CA PHE A 1043 26.19 13.28 -42.21
C PHE A 1043 25.19 14.32 -42.73
N SER A 1044 24.25 14.74 -41.88
CA SER A 1044 23.37 15.88 -42.11
C SER A 1044 22.98 16.53 -40.78
N GLY A 1045 22.68 17.82 -40.74
CA GLY A 1045 22.15 18.44 -39.53
C GLY A 1045 21.74 19.88 -39.73
N THR A 1046 20.90 20.35 -38.82
CA THR A 1046 20.38 21.72 -38.80
C THR A 1046 20.74 22.36 -37.46
N PHE A 1047 21.11 23.63 -37.51
CA PHE A 1047 21.57 24.42 -36.38
C PHE A 1047 20.78 25.72 -36.30
N MET A 1048 20.17 26.00 -35.14
CA MET A 1048 19.49 27.26 -34.86
C MET A 1048 20.41 28.15 -34.01
N PRO A 1049 21.02 29.21 -34.58
CA PRO A 1049 22.01 30.04 -33.87
C PRO A 1049 21.49 30.69 -32.59
N ARG A 1050 20.17 30.93 -32.54
CA ARG A 1050 19.47 31.54 -31.40
C ARG A 1050 19.01 30.55 -30.34
N GLU A 1051 19.10 29.23 -30.58
CA GLU A 1051 18.66 28.20 -29.64
C GLU A 1051 19.84 27.47 -28.96
N GLY A 1052 19.73 27.15 -27.66
CA GLY A 1052 20.83 26.58 -26.84
C GLY A 1052 21.77 27.63 -26.21
N TYR A 1053 22.76 27.20 -25.42
CA TYR A 1053 23.52 27.98 -24.41
C TYR A 1053 24.11 29.36 -24.78
N ALA A 1054 24.44 30.08 -23.70
CA ALA A 1054 24.75 31.48 -23.40
C ALA A 1054 25.90 32.15 -24.15
N ARG A 1055 25.54 32.71 -25.29
CA ARG A 1055 25.70 34.10 -25.70
C ARG A 1055 25.19 34.11 -27.15
N PRO A 1056 24.59 35.21 -27.60
CA PRO A 1056 24.32 35.33 -29.02
C PRO A 1056 25.65 35.22 -29.78
N LEU A 1057 25.67 34.41 -30.84
CA LEU A 1057 26.82 34.35 -31.74
C LEU A 1057 26.98 35.75 -32.36
N ASP A 1058 28.18 36.29 -32.28
CA ASP A 1058 28.44 37.69 -32.63
C ASP A 1058 29.86 37.82 -33.18
N GLY A 1059 29.95 38.25 -34.44
CA GLY A 1059 31.17 38.27 -35.25
C GLY A 1059 31.28 37.09 -36.23
N VAL A 1060 32.49 36.89 -36.75
CA VAL A 1060 32.80 35.86 -37.75
C VAL A 1060 33.20 34.54 -37.07
N TYR A 1061 32.58 33.45 -37.50
CA TYR A 1061 32.87 32.10 -37.03
C TYR A 1061 33.23 31.18 -38.20
N ARG A 1062 34.31 30.42 -38.03
CA ARG A 1062 34.76 29.42 -39.02
C ARG A 1062 34.17 28.05 -38.74
N PHE A 1063 33.75 27.36 -39.79
CA PHE A 1063 33.15 26.05 -39.66
C PHE A 1063 34.22 24.96 -39.60
N ILE A 1064 34.15 24.13 -38.56
CA ILE A 1064 35.02 22.98 -38.33
C ILE A 1064 34.18 21.70 -38.26
N LEU A 1065 34.59 20.66 -38.97
CA LEU A 1065 34.02 19.33 -38.84
C LEU A 1065 34.78 18.56 -37.77
N VAL A 1066 34.05 17.88 -36.90
CA VAL A 1066 34.63 17.03 -35.85
C VAL A 1066 33.99 15.65 -35.91
N ASN A 1067 34.82 14.62 -35.92
CA ASN A 1067 34.40 13.23 -35.86
C ASN A 1067 34.99 12.53 -34.63
N VAL A 1068 34.16 11.78 -33.91
CA VAL A 1068 34.54 11.04 -32.71
C VAL A 1068 34.23 9.56 -32.90
N VAL A 1069 35.24 8.70 -32.76
CA VAL A 1069 35.12 7.24 -32.87
C VAL A 1069 35.68 6.59 -31.61
N GLY A 1070 34.82 6.09 -30.74
CA GLY A 1070 35.26 5.49 -29.47
C GLY A 1070 35.93 6.53 -28.57
N ASP A 1071 37.17 6.28 -28.18
CA ASP A 1071 38.02 7.16 -27.39
C ASP A 1071 38.93 8.07 -28.24
N VAL A 1072 38.79 8.05 -29.58
CA VAL A 1072 39.56 8.93 -30.47
C VAL A 1072 38.71 9.97 -31.18
N TYR A 1073 39.30 11.13 -31.46
CA TYR A 1073 38.66 12.19 -32.23
C TYR A 1073 39.60 12.76 -33.30
N GLY A 1074 39.02 13.53 -34.20
CA GLY A 1074 39.77 14.30 -35.19
C GLY A 1074 38.87 15.30 -35.88
N SER A 1075 39.51 16.30 -36.49
CA SER A 1075 38.85 17.50 -36.97
C SER A 1075 39.41 18.01 -38.29
N ARG A 1076 38.57 18.76 -39.01
CA ARG A 1076 38.94 19.47 -40.24
C ARG A 1076 38.32 20.86 -40.23
N MET A 1077 39.17 21.87 -40.14
CA MET A 1077 38.77 23.25 -40.39
C MET A 1077 38.45 23.42 -41.88
N THR A 1078 37.30 24.00 -42.18
CA THR A 1078 36.88 24.28 -43.56
C THR A 1078 37.17 25.72 -43.94
N ASN A 1079 37.08 26.04 -45.24
CA ASN A 1079 37.17 27.41 -45.74
C ASN A 1079 35.82 28.16 -45.64
N ILE A 1080 34.84 27.62 -44.93
CA ILE A 1080 33.52 28.24 -44.76
C ILE A 1080 33.56 29.13 -43.50
N ALA A 1081 33.17 30.38 -43.66
CA ALA A 1081 32.94 31.31 -42.55
C ALA A 1081 31.50 31.82 -42.56
N VAL A 1082 30.92 31.98 -41.37
CA VAL A 1082 29.57 32.51 -41.17
C VAL A 1082 29.64 33.71 -40.25
N THR A 1083 29.01 34.80 -40.66
CA THR A 1083 28.94 36.04 -39.87
C THR A 1083 27.62 36.10 -39.12
N PHE A 1084 27.69 36.34 -37.81
CA PHE A 1084 26.52 36.51 -36.96
C PHE A 1084 26.48 37.91 -36.35
N ASP A 1085 25.28 38.45 -36.18
CA ASP A 1085 25.00 39.63 -35.36
C ASP A 1085 23.89 39.30 -34.37
N ASN A 1086 24.23 39.29 -33.08
CA ASN A 1086 23.32 38.93 -32.00
C ASN A 1086 22.55 37.60 -32.26
N GLY A 1087 23.22 36.61 -32.85
CA GLY A 1087 22.65 35.32 -33.24
C GLY A 1087 21.80 35.35 -34.52
N ALA A 1088 21.68 36.48 -35.23
CA ALA A 1088 21.12 36.53 -36.58
C ALA A 1088 22.19 36.11 -37.61
N ILE A 1089 21.81 35.37 -38.65
CA ILE A 1089 22.73 34.98 -39.72
C ILE A 1089 22.82 36.11 -40.76
N LEU A 1090 24.00 36.71 -40.94
CA LEU A 1090 24.20 37.80 -41.90
C LEU A 1090 24.70 37.29 -43.26
N SER A 1091 25.70 36.42 -43.27
CA SER A 1091 26.29 35.87 -44.49
C SER A 1091 27.00 34.53 -44.22
N ALA A 1092 27.13 33.71 -45.26
CA ALA A 1092 28.03 32.57 -45.32
C ALA A 1092 28.91 32.70 -46.57
N GLU A 1093 30.23 32.60 -46.42
CA GLU A 1093 31.18 32.84 -47.52
C GLU A 1093 32.41 31.94 -47.43
N TYR A 1094 33.12 31.81 -48.55
CA TYR A 1094 34.42 31.14 -48.60
C TYR A 1094 35.54 32.12 -48.23
N VAL A 1095 36.31 31.79 -47.20
CA VAL A 1095 37.44 32.58 -46.71
C VAL A 1095 38.69 31.71 -46.64
N ASP A 1096 39.82 32.25 -47.10
CA ASP A 1096 41.10 31.54 -47.08
C ASP A 1096 41.49 31.02 -45.69
N LEU A 1097 42.12 29.84 -45.67
CA LEU A 1097 42.59 29.15 -44.46
C LEU A 1097 44.06 29.47 -44.21
N HIS A 1098 44.36 30.09 -43.06
CA HIS A 1098 45.71 30.28 -42.57
C HIS A 1098 46.05 29.27 -41.47
N THR A 1099 47.34 28.96 -41.29
CA THR A 1099 47.83 28.02 -40.27
C THR A 1099 47.35 28.39 -38.86
N GLU A 1100 47.35 29.68 -38.52
CA GLU A 1100 46.89 30.19 -37.22
C GLU A 1100 45.41 29.85 -36.93
N ASN A 1101 44.56 29.82 -37.97
CA ASN A 1101 43.15 29.47 -37.83
C ASN A 1101 42.99 27.99 -37.46
N VAL A 1102 43.79 27.12 -38.09
CA VAL A 1102 43.78 25.68 -37.82
C VAL A 1102 44.28 25.42 -36.40
N GLU A 1103 45.41 26.00 -36.01
CA GLU A 1103 45.98 25.85 -34.66
C GLU A 1103 45.03 26.38 -33.57
N ARG A 1104 44.33 27.49 -33.83
CA ARG A 1104 43.29 28.03 -32.94
C ARG A 1104 42.12 27.06 -32.78
N GLY A 1105 41.61 26.52 -33.89
CA GLY A 1105 40.50 25.55 -33.88
C GLY A 1105 40.85 24.30 -33.09
N GLU A 1106 42.02 23.70 -33.34
CA GLU A 1106 42.51 22.51 -32.64
C GLU A 1106 42.72 22.78 -31.14
N ARG A 1107 43.31 23.92 -30.77
CA ARG A 1107 43.50 24.31 -29.36
C ARG A 1107 42.18 24.48 -28.61
N LEU A 1108 41.21 25.15 -29.23
CA LEU A 1108 39.88 25.37 -28.63
C LEU A 1108 39.08 24.07 -28.54
N LEU A 1109 39.17 23.23 -29.57
CA LEU A 1109 38.57 21.89 -29.59
C LEU A 1109 39.13 21.03 -28.45
N ALA A 1110 40.45 20.98 -28.26
CA ALA A 1110 41.09 20.24 -27.18
C ALA A 1110 40.63 20.68 -25.78
N GLY A 1111 40.28 21.96 -25.59
CA GLY A 1111 39.74 22.47 -24.33
C GLY A 1111 38.25 22.17 -24.09
N LYS A 1112 37.53 21.66 -25.10
CA LYS A 1112 36.08 21.38 -25.06
C LYS A 1112 35.73 19.91 -25.28
N ILE A 1113 36.72 19.11 -25.62
CA ILE A 1113 36.67 17.65 -25.59
C ILE A 1113 36.96 17.27 -24.13
N VAL A 1114 35.94 16.79 -23.43
CA VAL A 1114 35.93 16.59 -21.98
C VAL A 1114 37.17 15.81 -21.53
N SER A 1115 37.99 16.42 -20.67
CA SER A 1115 39.10 15.79 -19.95
C SER A 1115 38.62 14.99 -18.75
#